data_AF-A0A2W7MEZ4-F1
#
_entry.id   AF-A0A2W7MEZ4-F1
#
_cell.length_a   1.000
_cell.length_b   1.000
_cell.length_c   1.000
_cell.angle_alpha   90.00
_cell.angle_beta   90.00
_cell.angle_gamma   90.00
#
_symmetry.space_group_name_H-M   'P 1'
#
loop_
_entity.id
_entity.type
_entity.pdbx_description
1 polymer ?
#
loop_
_entity_poly.entity_id
_entity_poly.type
_entity_poly.pdbx_seq_one_letter_code
_entity_poly.pdbx_strand_id
1 'polypeptide(L)'
;MDEVTWISACQIEDLETYQQIDRIGRATGANGTPQKLSKNSDIRESIFELMETFNDMLAKEGYVTFKQMNLMALQEAQQINHGKYTHIIIDESQDLTKVQLEFIKCIYREKAYSSILFVADNTQSIYSQSWLGKGRPYTSIGYDMSGKSRMLSKNYRTTTEISKAAFQLIENDSTINTNIDFVKPSLIDRHGHPPIYRFFTTNQDQISFLLKEIQILTNDYLPSEICIVAKEKRLIESMSQGLASAGIACEILQSSEANFESDKVKLVTMHSIKGLEFKVIFLIDLNDGVIPNSKLYELDDEETMESEERKLLYVGMTRASELLYMSSVKKPSKFIKQMNFEYLRMHRDCQLRPFQSIGIQDYQLKDQIHDLNSKEEVVRQWLIRELHKTYGYPLELLELEFPVQQFSRKGYVDIVVHIYVNGELLPYMFIEVKQFGSGIKDAAEQLKSYIDTDSRVRYGVVTDGLNVICMDRSGEILNDLPKCQPQFLPETKNRRMYVNLKNHKKYSVATDLDNEEVVEITDLDSGMFVNYETKCSVPLIGNVAAGVPITVNIEYDSSIILPKEWVVSELDSFALIVTGDSMKGAGIDKGDVVIVNRQQSASNGDIVIAIVDEEATMKKFMPMGDSILLISENEKYEPIQMKKDDVLINGKVIGVMKC
;
A
#
# COMPACT_ATOMS: atom_id res chain seq x y z
N MET A 1 28.94 -18.23 -31.71
CA MET A 1 29.88 -18.01 -30.59
C MET A 1 29.37 -18.60 -29.28
N ASP A 2 28.09 -18.48 -28.92
CA ASP A 2 27.59 -19.06 -27.65
C ASP A 2 27.77 -20.58 -27.58
N GLU A 3 27.53 -21.30 -28.69
CA GLU A 3 27.72 -22.75 -28.73
C GLU A 3 29.19 -23.15 -28.54
N VAL A 4 30.10 -22.47 -29.24
CA VAL A 4 31.56 -22.60 -29.04
C VAL A 4 31.96 -22.33 -27.57
N THR A 5 31.33 -21.32 -26.96
CA THR A 5 31.56 -20.97 -25.55
C THR A 5 31.05 -22.06 -24.61
N TRP A 6 29.91 -22.67 -24.92
CA TRP A 6 29.34 -23.78 -24.16
C TRP A 6 30.18 -25.06 -24.29
N ILE A 7 30.61 -25.43 -25.51
CA ILE A 7 31.51 -26.57 -25.77
C ILE A 7 32.78 -26.43 -24.91
N SER A 8 33.39 -25.25 -24.94
CA SER A 8 34.57 -24.93 -24.13
C SER A 8 34.29 -24.97 -22.61
N ALA A 9 33.14 -24.46 -22.17
CA ALA A 9 32.77 -24.45 -20.75
C ALA A 9 32.47 -25.85 -20.19
N CYS A 10 32.01 -26.77 -21.04
CA CYS A 10 31.71 -28.15 -20.69
C CYS A 10 32.91 -29.12 -20.83
N GLN A 11 34.08 -28.65 -21.28
CA GLN A 11 35.26 -29.49 -21.57
C GLN A 11 35.01 -30.56 -22.63
N ILE A 12 34.33 -30.19 -23.71
CA ILE A 12 34.14 -31.11 -24.82
C ILE A 12 35.31 -30.93 -25.77
N GLU A 13 36.21 -31.93 -25.79
CA GLU A 13 37.49 -31.87 -26.50
C GLU A 13 37.45 -32.55 -27.87
N ASP A 14 36.45 -33.39 -28.11
CA ASP A 14 36.32 -34.17 -29.33
C ASP A 14 34.91 -34.09 -29.93
N LEU A 15 34.85 -34.25 -31.25
CA LEU A 15 33.61 -34.19 -32.02
C LEU A 15 32.64 -35.31 -31.61
N GLU A 16 33.12 -36.50 -31.26
CA GLU A 16 32.26 -37.65 -30.92
C GLU A 16 31.46 -37.38 -29.63
N THR A 17 32.13 -36.88 -28.60
CA THR A 17 31.51 -36.42 -27.35
C THR A 17 30.53 -35.28 -27.61
N TYR A 18 30.91 -34.29 -28.43
CA TYR A 18 30.00 -33.21 -28.80
C TYR A 18 28.76 -33.72 -29.54
N GLN A 19 28.92 -34.71 -30.42
CA GLN A 19 27.82 -35.29 -31.18
C GLN A 19 26.85 -36.08 -30.31
N GLN A 20 27.32 -36.68 -29.21
CA GLN A 20 26.49 -37.56 -28.36
C GLN A 20 25.86 -36.85 -27.15
N ILE A 21 26.39 -35.71 -26.70
CA ILE A 21 25.86 -35.00 -25.54
C ILE A 21 24.47 -34.42 -25.81
N ASP A 22 23.60 -34.54 -24.81
CA ASP A 22 22.32 -33.83 -24.76
C ASP A 22 22.57 -32.33 -24.55
N ARG A 23 22.46 -31.60 -25.65
CA ARG A 23 22.42 -30.14 -25.65
C ARG A 23 20.96 -29.71 -25.64
N ILE A 24 20.52 -29.19 -24.49
CA ILE A 24 19.23 -28.53 -24.33
C ILE A 24 19.52 -27.03 -24.51
N GLY A 25 18.88 -26.40 -25.49
CA GLY A 25 18.79 -24.94 -25.57
C GLY A 25 19.43 -24.26 -26.79
N ARG A 26 19.21 -24.83 -27.99
CA ARG A 26 19.27 -24.14 -29.30
C ARG A 26 18.41 -24.93 -30.29
N ALA A 27 17.23 -24.41 -30.60
CA ALA A 27 16.25 -24.91 -31.55
C ALA A 27 16.14 -23.93 -32.74
N THR A 28 17.07 -24.01 -33.68
CA THR A 28 17.01 -23.20 -34.91
C THR A 28 16.23 -23.94 -35.99
N GLY A 29 14.92 -23.66 -36.13
CA GLY A 29 14.11 -24.18 -37.24
C GLY A 29 12.82 -23.37 -37.49
N ALA A 30 12.54 -23.04 -38.76
CA ALA A 30 11.46 -22.13 -39.18
C ALA A 30 10.01 -22.60 -38.92
N ASN A 31 9.80 -23.81 -38.39
CA ASN A 31 8.48 -24.46 -38.29
C ASN A 31 8.12 -25.00 -36.89
N GLY A 32 8.70 -24.46 -35.80
CA GLY A 32 8.18 -24.71 -34.45
C GLY A 32 8.21 -26.18 -33.98
N THR A 33 9.15 -26.97 -34.48
CA THR A 33 9.55 -28.25 -33.88
C THR A 33 10.99 -28.09 -33.39
N PRO A 34 11.34 -28.59 -32.18
CA PRO A 34 12.70 -28.53 -31.69
C PRO A 34 13.61 -29.30 -32.64
N GLN A 35 14.34 -28.59 -33.50
CA GLN A 35 15.63 -29.12 -33.89
C GLN A 35 16.56 -28.86 -32.73
N LYS A 36 16.53 -29.76 -31.73
CA LYS A 36 17.77 -30.12 -31.04
C LYS A 36 18.82 -30.20 -32.14
N LEU A 37 19.92 -29.45 -32.05
CA LEU A 37 21.11 -29.74 -32.85
C LEU A 37 21.26 -31.25 -32.83
N SER A 38 20.96 -31.92 -33.94
CA SER A 38 20.70 -33.36 -33.88
C SER A 38 21.97 -34.01 -33.41
N LYS A 39 21.86 -34.97 -32.48
CA LYS A 39 23.01 -35.81 -32.19
C LYS A 39 23.47 -36.42 -33.52
N ASN A 40 24.77 -36.42 -33.77
CA ASN A 40 25.34 -36.87 -35.04
C ASN A 40 24.83 -36.08 -36.25
N SER A 41 24.87 -34.73 -36.21
CA SER A 41 24.48 -33.88 -37.35
C SER A 41 25.66 -33.15 -37.98
N ASP A 42 25.56 -32.92 -39.28
CA ASP A 42 26.52 -32.13 -40.08
C ASP A 42 26.63 -30.68 -39.58
N ILE A 43 25.56 -30.16 -38.96
CA ILE A 43 25.55 -28.84 -38.34
C ILE A 43 26.43 -28.81 -37.09
N ARG A 44 26.37 -29.84 -36.23
CA ARG A 44 27.28 -29.96 -35.08
C ARG A 44 28.72 -30.11 -35.54
N GLU A 45 28.96 -30.89 -36.57
CA GLU A 45 30.30 -31.02 -37.18
C GLU A 45 30.81 -29.67 -37.69
N SER A 46 29.99 -28.93 -38.44
CA SER A 46 30.34 -27.59 -38.95
C SER A 46 30.59 -26.58 -37.82
N ILE A 47 29.81 -26.64 -36.73
CA ILE A 47 30.02 -25.78 -35.54
C ILE A 47 31.34 -26.12 -34.84
N PHE A 48 31.67 -27.41 -34.74
CA PHE A 48 32.90 -27.88 -34.13
C PHE A 48 34.12 -27.49 -34.99
N GLU A 49 34.04 -27.68 -36.31
CA GLU A 49 35.08 -27.23 -37.25
C GLU A 49 35.28 -25.71 -37.21
N LEU A 50 34.19 -24.94 -37.11
CA LEU A 50 34.25 -23.49 -36.93
C LEU A 50 34.94 -23.12 -35.61
N MET A 51 34.66 -23.85 -34.53
CA MET A 51 35.35 -23.66 -33.25
C MET A 51 36.84 -23.94 -33.39
N GLU A 52 37.23 -25.06 -34.00
CA GLU A 52 38.63 -25.41 -34.21
C GLU A 52 39.35 -24.35 -35.05
N THR A 53 38.72 -23.95 -36.16
CA THR A 53 39.25 -22.88 -37.03
C THR A 53 39.41 -21.57 -36.27
N PHE A 54 38.42 -21.18 -35.47
CA PHE A 54 38.48 -19.99 -34.63
C PHE A 54 39.61 -20.07 -33.59
N ASN A 55 39.76 -21.23 -32.95
CA ASN A 55 40.83 -21.46 -31.98
C ASN A 55 42.22 -21.44 -32.62
N ASP A 56 42.37 -22.01 -33.81
CA ASP A 56 43.60 -21.99 -34.59
C ASP A 56 43.99 -20.57 -34.99
N MET A 57 43.01 -19.75 -35.41
CA MET A 57 43.23 -18.35 -35.72
C MET A 57 43.70 -17.56 -34.51
N LEU A 58 43.07 -17.77 -33.35
CA LEU A 58 43.50 -17.15 -32.09
C LEU A 58 44.92 -17.57 -31.71
N ALA A 59 45.23 -18.86 -31.79
CA ALA A 59 46.54 -19.40 -31.44
C ALA A 59 47.66 -18.85 -32.35
N LYS A 60 47.42 -18.72 -33.66
CA LYS A 60 48.37 -18.13 -34.61
C LYS A 60 48.71 -16.68 -34.29
N GLU A 61 47.73 -15.93 -33.79
CA GLU A 61 47.89 -14.53 -33.38
C GLU A 61 48.35 -14.38 -31.92
N GLY A 62 48.55 -15.50 -31.20
CA GLY A 62 48.98 -15.50 -29.80
C GLY A 62 47.88 -15.06 -28.81
N TYR A 63 46.62 -15.07 -29.21
CA TYR A 63 45.49 -14.75 -28.34
C TYR A 63 44.86 -15.99 -27.73
N VAL A 64 44.26 -15.82 -26.55
CA VAL A 64 43.43 -16.84 -25.90
C VAL A 64 42.14 -16.20 -25.41
N THR A 65 41.04 -16.94 -25.46
CA THR A 65 39.80 -16.52 -24.81
C THR A 65 39.88 -16.73 -23.30
N PHE A 66 39.05 -16.01 -22.53
CA PHE A 66 38.94 -16.24 -21.07
C PHE A 66 38.57 -17.69 -20.70
N LYS A 67 37.77 -18.37 -21.53
CA LYS A 67 37.38 -19.76 -21.28
C LYS A 67 38.54 -20.72 -21.55
N GLN A 68 39.30 -20.51 -22.63
CA GLN A 68 40.54 -21.26 -22.89
C GLN A 68 41.58 -21.02 -21.81
N MET A 69 41.73 -19.78 -21.34
CA MET A 69 42.62 -19.45 -20.22
C MET A 69 42.28 -20.27 -18.96
N ASN A 70 40.99 -20.43 -18.63
CA ASN A 70 40.56 -21.27 -17.50
C ASN A 70 40.92 -22.76 -17.70
N LEU A 71 40.78 -23.27 -18.93
CA LEU A 71 41.16 -24.65 -19.27
C LEU A 71 42.66 -24.87 -19.18
N MET A 72 43.45 -23.95 -19.75
CA MET A 72 44.92 -23.98 -19.67
C MET A 72 45.38 -23.93 -18.22
N ALA A 73 44.78 -23.07 -17.39
CA ALA A 73 45.08 -23.01 -15.96
C ALA A 73 44.78 -24.33 -15.23
N LEU A 74 43.69 -25.02 -15.58
CA LEU A 74 43.38 -26.34 -15.07
C LEU A 74 44.42 -27.39 -15.48
N GLN A 75 44.78 -27.43 -16.77
CA GLN A 75 45.79 -28.37 -17.29
C GLN A 75 47.13 -28.19 -16.57
N GLU A 76 47.58 -26.95 -16.40
CA GLU A 76 48.79 -26.63 -15.63
C GLU A 76 48.67 -27.06 -14.16
N ALA A 77 47.54 -26.76 -13.51
CA ALA A 77 47.31 -27.16 -12.12
C ALA A 77 47.31 -28.68 -11.92
N GLN A 78 46.83 -29.44 -12.90
CA GLN A 78 46.86 -30.91 -12.88
C GLN A 78 48.30 -31.45 -12.97
N GLN A 79 49.20 -30.76 -13.68
CA GLN A 79 50.61 -31.16 -13.77
C GLN A 79 51.41 -30.89 -12.49
N ILE A 80 51.02 -29.88 -11.71
CA ILE A 80 51.76 -29.46 -10.50
C ILE A 80 51.71 -30.53 -9.38
N ASN A 81 50.83 -31.53 -9.46
CA ASN A 81 50.81 -32.79 -8.67
C ASN A 81 50.81 -32.67 -7.13
N HIS A 82 50.82 -31.45 -6.58
CA HIS A 82 50.65 -31.18 -5.16
C HIS A 82 49.96 -29.83 -4.98
N GLY A 83 48.73 -29.87 -4.47
CA GLY A 83 47.96 -28.67 -4.18
C GLY A 83 48.73 -27.66 -3.31
N LYS A 84 48.39 -26.39 -3.44
CA LYS A 84 49.11 -25.27 -2.81
C LYS A 84 48.45 -24.81 -1.51
N TYR A 85 47.13 -24.83 -1.43
CA TYR A 85 46.37 -24.18 -0.35
C TYR A 85 45.68 -25.20 0.55
N THR A 86 45.90 -25.10 1.86
CA THR A 86 45.23 -25.96 2.86
C THR A 86 43.88 -25.41 3.30
N HIS A 87 43.61 -24.13 3.06
CA HIS A 87 42.32 -23.51 3.36
C HIS A 87 41.87 -22.68 2.16
N ILE A 88 40.66 -22.96 1.66
CA ILE A 88 40.08 -22.23 0.53
C ILE A 88 38.69 -21.76 0.94
N ILE A 89 38.42 -20.47 0.74
CA ILE A 89 37.10 -19.88 0.89
C ILE A 89 36.66 -19.44 -0.50
N ILE A 90 35.47 -19.86 -0.90
CA ILE A 90 34.91 -19.62 -2.22
C ILE A 90 33.62 -18.86 -2.02
N ASP A 91 33.64 -17.58 -2.40
CA ASP A 91 32.44 -16.76 -2.45
C ASP A 91 31.74 -16.90 -3.82
N GLU A 92 30.44 -16.60 -3.86
CA GLU A 92 29.59 -16.68 -5.06
C GLU A 92 29.74 -18.03 -5.81
N SER A 93 29.89 -19.13 -5.06
CA SER A 93 30.22 -20.44 -5.63
C SER A 93 29.15 -21.01 -6.56
N GLN A 94 27.93 -20.49 -6.48
CA GLN A 94 26.84 -20.79 -7.40
C GLN A 94 27.02 -20.21 -8.79
N ASP A 95 28.05 -19.40 -9.08
CA ASP A 95 28.33 -18.91 -10.44
C ASP A 95 29.43 -19.69 -11.15
N LEU A 96 30.14 -20.57 -10.42
CA LEU A 96 31.32 -21.24 -10.94
C LEU A 96 30.99 -22.29 -12.00
N THR A 97 31.82 -22.33 -13.04
CA THR A 97 31.77 -23.41 -14.05
C THR A 97 32.44 -24.68 -13.53
N LYS A 98 32.17 -25.81 -14.20
CA LYS A 98 32.82 -27.09 -13.89
C LYS A 98 34.36 -26.97 -13.92
N VAL A 99 34.91 -26.33 -14.95
CA VAL A 99 36.35 -26.11 -15.11
C VAL A 99 36.96 -25.41 -13.89
N GLN A 100 36.30 -24.36 -13.41
CA GLN A 100 36.76 -23.60 -12.25
C GLN A 100 36.70 -24.44 -10.96
N LEU A 101 35.66 -25.24 -10.80
CA LEU A 101 35.51 -26.14 -9.65
C LEU A 101 36.58 -27.25 -9.65
N GLU A 102 36.88 -27.84 -10.81
CA GLU A 102 37.98 -28.80 -10.95
C GLU A 102 39.34 -28.16 -10.69
N PHE A 103 39.56 -26.92 -11.14
CA PHE A 103 40.79 -26.19 -10.87
C PHE A 103 40.99 -25.97 -9.37
N ILE A 104 39.93 -25.60 -8.64
CA ILE A 104 39.96 -25.42 -7.18
C ILE A 104 40.38 -26.71 -6.48
N LYS A 105 39.96 -27.89 -6.96
CA LYS A 105 40.41 -29.17 -6.40
C LYS A 105 41.90 -29.40 -6.61
N CYS A 106 42.42 -29.11 -7.81
CA CYS A 106 43.84 -29.30 -8.11
C CYS A 106 44.74 -28.42 -7.22
N ILE A 107 44.32 -27.19 -6.91
CA ILE A 107 45.09 -26.29 -6.06
C ILE A 107 44.88 -26.55 -4.55
N TYR A 108 43.91 -27.39 -4.17
CA TYR A 108 43.64 -27.76 -2.79
C TYR A 108 44.62 -28.81 -2.28
N ARG A 109 45.22 -28.54 -1.12
CA ARG A 109 46.14 -29.44 -0.45
C ARG A 109 45.48 -30.07 0.77
N GLU A 110 45.01 -31.29 0.60
CA GLU A 110 44.36 -32.03 1.68
C GLU A 110 45.36 -32.39 2.79
N LYS A 111 44.97 -32.07 4.03
CA LYS A 111 45.68 -32.37 5.29
C LYS A 111 44.65 -32.59 6.39
N ALA A 112 45.06 -33.14 7.54
CA ALA A 112 44.16 -33.36 8.68
C ALA A 112 43.46 -32.09 9.20
N TYR A 113 44.04 -30.91 8.95
CA TYR A 113 43.51 -29.61 9.36
C TYR A 113 42.97 -28.77 8.20
N SER A 114 43.00 -29.26 6.96
CA SER A 114 42.59 -28.45 5.80
C SER A 114 41.07 -28.27 5.72
N SER A 115 40.61 -27.20 5.06
CA SER A 115 39.18 -26.94 4.87
C SER A 115 38.88 -26.25 3.55
N ILE A 116 37.70 -26.52 3.01
CA ILE A 116 37.12 -25.76 1.90
C ILE A 116 35.74 -25.29 2.34
N LEU A 117 35.50 -23.99 2.21
CA LEU A 117 34.21 -23.36 2.50
C LEU A 117 33.61 -22.82 1.21
N PHE A 118 32.41 -23.28 0.88
CA PHE A 118 31.60 -22.76 -0.21
C PHE A 118 30.52 -21.84 0.38
N VAL A 119 30.51 -20.59 -0.06
CA VAL A 119 29.45 -19.62 0.23
C VAL A 119 28.64 -19.47 -1.06
N ALA A 120 27.32 -19.62 -0.97
CA ALA A 120 26.44 -19.64 -2.13
C ALA A 120 25.08 -19.03 -1.84
N ASP A 121 24.49 -18.40 -2.85
CA ASP A 121 23.06 -18.06 -2.90
C ASP A 121 22.47 -18.44 -4.26
N ASN A 122 21.85 -19.61 -4.34
CA ASN A 122 21.30 -20.16 -5.57
C ASN A 122 20.21 -19.26 -6.21
N THR A 123 19.56 -18.40 -5.43
CA THR A 123 18.56 -17.46 -5.95
C THR A 123 19.18 -16.33 -6.77
N GLN A 124 20.47 -16.07 -6.56
CA GLN A 124 21.26 -15.06 -7.27
C GLN A 124 22.13 -15.64 -8.40
N SER A 125 21.96 -16.91 -8.75
CA SER A 125 22.65 -17.51 -9.90
C SER A 125 22.07 -16.95 -11.21
N ILE A 126 22.78 -15.98 -11.81
CA ILE A 126 22.36 -15.28 -13.05
C ILE A 126 23.14 -15.76 -14.29
N TYR A 127 24.16 -16.60 -14.13
CA TYR A 127 24.99 -17.09 -15.24
C TYR A 127 24.59 -18.51 -15.67
N SER A 128 24.13 -18.65 -16.91
CA SER A 128 23.67 -19.92 -17.50
C SER A 128 24.75 -21.01 -17.58
N GLN A 129 26.04 -20.65 -17.46
CA GLN A 129 27.17 -21.59 -17.48
C GLN A 129 27.51 -22.15 -16.09
N SER A 130 26.79 -21.73 -15.04
CA SER A 130 26.99 -22.22 -13.68
C SER A 130 26.72 -23.71 -13.55
N TRP A 131 27.61 -24.42 -12.87
CA TRP A 131 27.44 -25.84 -12.58
C TRP A 131 26.53 -26.07 -11.35
N LEU A 132 26.88 -25.43 -10.23
CA LEU A 132 26.17 -25.60 -8.95
C LEU A 132 24.82 -24.86 -8.93
N GLY A 133 24.76 -23.67 -9.53
CA GLY A 133 23.54 -22.85 -9.60
C GLY A 133 22.40 -23.47 -10.42
N LYS A 134 22.68 -24.52 -11.20
CA LYS A 134 21.69 -25.35 -11.90
C LYS A 134 21.11 -26.49 -11.04
N GLY A 135 21.29 -26.43 -9.72
CA GLY A 135 20.77 -27.44 -8.79
C GLY A 135 21.54 -28.76 -8.82
N ARG A 136 22.76 -28.78 -9.38
CA ARG A 136 23.61 -29.98 -9.35
C ARG A 136 24.24 -30.11 -7.97
N PRO A 137 24.20 -31.30 -7.34
CA PRO A 137 24.69 -31.47 -5.98
C PRO A 137 26.23 -31.35 -5.94
N TYR A 138 26.76 -30.89 -4.81
CA TYR A 138 28.21 -30.83 -4.55
C TYR A 138 28.90 -32.20 -4.68
N THR A 139 28.17 -33.29 -4.51
CA THR A 139 28.68 -34.65 -4.74
C THR A 139 29.09 -34.89 -6.20
N SER A 140 28.48 -34.17 -7.16
CA SER A 140 28.88 -34.23 -8.58
C SER A 140 30.30 -33.73 -8.83
N ILE A 141 30.82 -32.92 -7.91
CA ILE A 141 32.21 -32.47 -7.89
C ILE A 141 32.97 -33.11 -6.72
N GLY A 142 32.55 -34.28 -6.21
CA GLY A 142 33.32 -35.03 -5.21
C GLY A 142 33.35 -34.45 -3.80
N TYR A 143 32.49 -33.49 -3.47
CA TYR A 143 32.36 -32.96 -2.11
C TYR A 143 31.06 -33.44 -1.45
N ASP A 144 31.18 -34.16 -0.33
CA ASP A 144 30.04 -34.52 0.51
C ASP A 144 29.77 -33.45 1.58
N MET A 145 28.65 -32.74 1.40
CA MET A 145 28.18 -31.65 2.25
C MET A 145 27.20 -32.10 3.34
N SER A 146 26.88 -33.40 3.43
CA SER A 146 25.92 -33.94 4.38
C SER A 146 26.29 -33.57 5.83
N GLY A 147 25.39 -32.87 6.53
CA GLY A 147 25.60 -32.42 7.91
C GLY A 147 26.65 -31.30 8.08
N LYS A 148 27.18 -30.76 6.99
CA LYS A 148 28.21 -29.70 6.98
C LYS A 148 27.72 -28.37 6.41
N SER A 149 26.45 -28.30 5.99
CA SER A 149 25.82 -27.06 5.52
C SER A 149 25.25 -26.25 6.69
N ARG A 150 25.37 -24.93 6.59
CA ARG A 150 24.67 -23.97 7.46
C ARG A 150 23.95 -22.96 6.60
N MET A 151 22.70 -22.69 6.93
CA MET A 151 21.85 -21.77 6.18
C MET A 151 21.72 -20.45 6.94
N LEU A 152 21.97 -19.33 6.25
CA LEU A 152 21.79 -17.99 6.78
C LEU A 152 20.53 -17.39 6.15
N SER A 153 19.44 -17.31 6.91
CA SER A 153 18.13 -16.85 6.40
C SER A 153 17.82 -15.38 6.70
N LYS A 154 18.62 -14.70 7.53
CA LYS A 154 18.40 -13.30 7.95
C LYS A 154 19.11 -12.34 6.99
N ASN A 155 18.35 -11.48 6.32
CA ASN A 155 18.87 -10.43 5.45
C ASN A 155 18.98 -9.08 6.19
N TYR A 156 20.20 -8.65 6.50
CA TYR A 156 20.47 -7.39 7.21
C TYR A 156 20.66 -6.17 6.28
N ARG A 157 20.69 -6.39 4.96
CA ARG A 157 21.03 -5.38 3.95
C ARG A 157 19.83 -4.54 3.57
N THR A 158 18.76 -5.20 3.15
CA THR A 158 17.65 -4.57 2.43
C THR A 158 16.45 -4.39 3.37
N THR A 159 15.68 -3.33 3.17
CA THR A 159 14.44 -3.12 3.95
C THR A 159 13.44 -4.24 3.72
N THR A 160 12.56 -4.43 4.69
CA THR A 160 11.50 -5.43 4.62
C THR A 160 10.54 -5.18 3.45
N GLU A 161 10.25 -3.91 3.14
CA GLU A 161 9.35 -3.53 2.05
C GLU A 161 9.95 -3.86 0.67
N ILE A 162 11.23 -3.53 0.44
CA ILE A 162 11.93 -3.88 -0.81
C ILE A 162 12.04 -5.41 -0.93
N SER A 163 12.40 -6.10 0.16
CA SER A 163 12.55 -7.56 0.18
C SER A 163 11.23 -8.27 -0.14
N LYS A 164 10.10 -7.80 0.41
CA LYS A 164 8.76 -8.35 0.12
C LYS A 164 8.39 -8.17 -1.36
N ALA A 165 8.60 -6.98 -1.90
CA ALA A 165 8.31 -6.70 -3.31
C ALA A 165 9.16 -7.57 -4.26
N ALA A 166 10.46 -7.69 -3.97
CA ALA A 166 11.37 -8.51 -4.76
C ALA A 166 11.04 -10.00 -4.64
N PHE A 167 10.73 -10.48 -3.44
CA PHE A 167 10.39 -11.89 -3.21
C PHE A 167 9.12 -12.29 -3.98
N GLN A 168 8.09 -11.45 -3.99
CA GLN A 168 6.84 -11.71 -4.72
C GLN A 168 7.07 -11.86 -6.24
N LEU A 169 8.06 -11.14 -6.80
CA LEU A 169 8.44 -11.32 -8.19
C LEU A 169 8.95 -12.74 -8.47
N ILE A 170 9.74 -13.31 -7.55
CA ILE A 170 10.29 -14.67 -7.66
C ILE A 170 9.25 -15.74 -7.31
N GLU A 171 8.41 -15.53 -6.30
CA GLU A 171 7.41 -16.50 -5.84
C GLU A 171 6.42 -16.89 -6.96
N ASN A 172 6.25 -16.03 -7.95
CA ASN A 172 5.44 -16.32 -9.13
C ASN A 172 6.08 -17.32 -10.12
N ASP A 173 7.33 -17.76 -9.90
CA ASP A 173 8.06 -18.68 -10.76
C ASP A 173 7.99 -20.13 -10.23
N SER A 174 7.27 -20.99 -10.97
CA SER A 174 7.11 -22.41 -10.68
C SER A 174 8.43 -23.19 -10.65
N THR A 175 9.42 -22.79 -11.44
CA THR A 175 10.73 -23.45 -11.51
C THR A 175 11.62 -23.13 -10.31
N ILE A 176 11.42 -21.95 -9.69
CA ILE A 176 12.18 -21.53 -8.51
C ILE A 176 11.57 -22.12 -7.23
N ASN A 177 10.24 -22.12 -7.11
CA ASN A 177 9.54 -22.70 -5.94
C ASN A 177 9.75 -24.21 -5.78
N THR A 178 10.03 -24.93 -6.87
CA THR A 178 10.31 -26.37 -6.85
C THR A 178 11.76 -26.69 -6.47
N ASN A 179 12.63 -25.68 -6.34
CA ASN A 179 14.02 -25.86 -5.94
C ASN A 179 14.12 -26.00 -4.41
N ILE A 180 14.66 -27.13 -3.94
CA ILE A 180 14.80 -27.49 -2.52
C ILE A 180 15.70 -26.51 -1.77
N ASP A 181 16.58 -25.80 -2.47
CA ASP A 181 17.50 -24.79 -1.91
C ASP A 181 16.88 -23.38 -1.82
N PHE A 182 15.60 -23.20 -2.18
CA PHE A 182 14.95 -21.89 -2.12
C PHE A 182 14.58 -21.52 -0.67
N VAL A 183 15.25 -20.50 -0.14
CA VAL A 183 15.04 -20.03 1.24
C VAL A 183 14.17 -18.78 1.22
N LYS A 184 12.98 -18.87 1.82
CA LYS A 184 12.17 -17.67 2.08
C LYS A 184 12.96 -16.75 3.02
N PRO A 185 13.25 -15.50 2.64
CA PRO A 185 13.97 -14.57 3.50
C PRO A 185 13.21 -14.41 4.82
N SER A 186 13.90 -14.56 5.94
CA SER A 186 13.32 -14.15 7.22
C SER A 186 13.33 -12.61 7.26
N LEU A 187 12.13 -12.04 7.22
CA LEU A 187 11.92 -10.60 7.25
C LEU A 187 12.45 -10.04 8.59
N ILE A 188 13.19 -8.94 8.53
CA ILE A 188 13.80 -8.28 9.69
C ILE A 188 12.96 -7.06 10.09
N ASP A 189 13.13 -6.54 11.31
CA ASP A 189 12.56 -5.25 11.77
C ASP A 189 13.17 -4.00 11.07
N ARG A 190 13.98 -4.15 10.00
CA ARG A 190 14.48 -3.00 9.24
C ARG A 190 13.43 -2.56 8.22
N HIS A 191 12.68 -1.54 8.61
CA HIS A 191 11.65 -0.93 7.77
C HIS A 191 12.19 0.29 7.02
N GLY A 192 11.63 0.54 5.83
CA GLY A 192 11.87 1.75 5.06
C GLY A 192 10.76 1.98 4.04
N HIS A 193 11.07 2.69 2.95
CA HIS A 193 10.07 2.97 1.92
C HIS A 193 9.81 1.73 1.05
N PRO A 194 8.56 1.47 0.66
CA PRO A 194 8.27 0.54 -0.42
C PRO A 194 8.91 1.01 -1.73
N PRO A 195 9.28 0.08 -2.64
CA PRO A 195 9.81 0.46 -3.94
C PRO A 195 8.90 1.42 -4.70
N ILE A 196 9.49 2.47 -5.26
CA ILE A 196 8.80 3.45 -6.09
C ILE A 196 8.79 2.96 -7.53
N TYR A 197 7.62 2.90 -8.16
CA TYR A 197 7.49 2.56 -9.58
C TYR A 197 6.83 3.68 -10.38
N ARG A 198 7.46 4.07 -11.49
CA ARG A 198 6.98 5.10 -12.42
C ARG A 198 6.90 4.58 -13.85
N PHE A 199 5.79 4.84 -14.52
CA PHE A 199 5.67 4.68 -15.96
C PHE A 199 5.80 6.05 -16.66
N PHE A 200 6.52 6.09 -17.76
CA PHE A 200 6.68 7.27 -18.60
C PHE A 200 6.24 6.98 -20.03
N THR A 201 5.63 7.97 -20.69
CA THR A 201 5.26 7.88 -22.10
C THR A 201 6.47 8.13 -23.01
N THR A 202 7.43 8.95 -22.55
CA THR A 202 8.66 9.27 -23.28
C THR A 202 9.90 9.05 -22.43
N ASN A 203 11.05 8.86 -23.09
CA ASN A 203 12.34 8.71 -22.40
C ASN A 203 12.80 10.06 -21.80
N GLN A 204 12.46 11.19 -22.44
CA GLN A 204 12.77 12.51 -21.92
C GLN A 204 12.09 12.79 -20.57
N ASP A 205 10.85 12.33 -20.38
CA ASP A 205 10.13 12.46 -19.11
C ASP A 205 10.80 11.63 -18.00
N GLN A 206 11.24 10.40 -18.34
CA GLN A 206 11.98 9.54 -17.41
C GLN A 206 13.30 10.20 -16.99
N ILE A 207 14.10 10.69 -17.95
CA ILE A 207 15.35 11.40 -17.65
C ILE A 207 15.06 12.61 -16.76
N SER A 208 14.09 13.44 -17.12
CA SER A 208 13.74 14.65 -16.35
C SER A 208 13.33 14.33 -14.91
N PHE A 209 12.55 13.25 -14.72
CA PHE A 209 12.20 12.75 -13.40
C PHE A 209 13.45 12.30 -12.62
N LEU A 210 14.29 11.46 -13.22
CA LEU A 210 15.50 10.94 -12.57
C LEU A 210 16.46 12.06 -12.15
N LEU A 211 16.67 13.06 -13.02
CA LEU A 211 17.52 14.21 -12.72
C LEU A 211 17.00 14.99 -11.51
N LYS A 212 15.69 15.29 -11.50
CA LYS A 212 15.04 15.99 -10.39
C LYS A 212 15.14 15.19 -9.10
N GLU A 213 14.86 13.89 -9.16
CA GLU A 213 14.86 13.02 -7.98
C GLU A 213 16.27 12.84 -7.42
N ILE A 214 17.28 12.62 -8.26
CA ILE A 214 18.68 12.52 -7.84
C ILE A 214 19.12 13.83 -7.16
N GLN A 215 18.75 14.99 -7.72
CA GLN A 215 19.08 16.28 -7.12
C GLN A 215 18.42 16.49 -5.75
N ILE A 216 17.19 15.99 -5.55
CA ILE A 216 16.53 16.00 -4.24
C ILE A 216 17.27 15.07 -3.27
N LEU A 217 17.62 13.87 -3.72
CA LEU A 217 18.26 12.84 -2.90
C LEU A 217 19.69 13.20 -2.51
N THR A 218 20.40 14.01 -3.29
CA THR A 218 21.74 14.50 -2.90
C THR A 218 21.75 15.37 -1.65
N ASN A 219 20.59 15.78 -1.12
CA ASN A 219 20.50 16.41 0.19
C ASN A 219 20.64 15.41 1.35
N ASP A 220 20.23 14.16 1.13
CA ASP A 220 20.17 13.10 2.16
C ASP A 220 21.23 12.01 1.96
N TYR A 221 21.74 11.86 0.73
CA TYR A 221 22.64 10.79 0.30
C TYR A 221 23.88 11.34 -0.42
N LEU A 222 25.02 10.69 -0.21
CA LEU A 222 26.21 10.99 -1.00
C LEU A 222 26.01 10.50 -2.45
N PRO A 223 26.51 11.23 -3.47
CA PRO A 223 26.49 10.75 -4.86
C PRO A 223 27.01 9.32 -5.04
N SER A 224 28.06 8.91 -4.31
CA SER A 224 28.60 7.54 -4.35
C SER A 224 27.63 6.46 -3.85
N GLU A 225 26.61 6.82 -3.06
CA GLU A 225 25.60 5.92 -2.51
C GLU A 225 24.40 5.71 -3.45
N ILE A 226 24.37 6.45 -4.58
CA ILE A 226 23.31 6.40 -5.59
C ILE A 226 23.82 5.65 -6.81
N CYS A 227 23.08 4.63 -7.24
CA CYS A 227 23.40 3.85 -8.43
C CYS A 227 22.23 3.78 -9.41
N ILE A 228 22.52 3.98 -10.69
CA ILE A 228 21.59 3.76 -11.80
C ILE A 228 21.96 2.48 -12.53
N VAL A 229 20.94 1.66 -12.77
CA VAL A 229 21.08 0.30 -13.25
C VAL A 229 20.15 0.09 -14.44
N ALA A 230 20.70 -0.41 -15.54
CA ALA A 230 19.94 -0.74 -16.74
C ALA A 230 20.39 -2.07 -17.32
N LYS A 231 19.55 -2.70 -18.15
CA LYS A 231 19.89 -3.98 -18.78
C LYS A 231 21.00 -3.86 -19.82
N GLU A 232 20.96 -2.79 -20.62
CA GLU A 232 21.81 -2.62 -21.81
C GLU A 232 22.80 -1.46 -21.64
N LYS A 233 24.03 -1.64 -22.15
CA LYS A 233 25.10 -0.63 -22.06
C LYS A 233 24.72 0.70 -22.73
N ARG A 234 24.01 0.66 -23.86
CA ARG A 234 23.55 1.88 -24.56
C ARG A 234 22.65 2.77 -23.70
N LEU A 235 21.86 2.17 -22.80
CA LEU A 235 20.95 2.90 -21.91
C LEU A 235 21.74 3.60 -20.80
N ILE A 236 22.77 2.94 -20.27
CA ILE A 236 23.72 3.52 -19.33
C ILE A 236 24.49 4.69 -19.96
N GLU A 237 24.98 4.54 -21.19
CA GLU A 237 25.67 5.61 -21.92
C GLU A 237 24.75 6.81 -22.18
N SER A 238 23.51 6.56 -22.61
CA SER A 238 22.51 7.62 -22.81
C SER A 238 22.18 8.35 -21.51
N MET A 239 22.04 7.62 -20.39
CA MET A 239 21.76 8.22 -19.08
C MET A 239 22.95 9.03 -18.56
N SER A 240 24.17 8.54 -18.75
CA SER A 240 25.40 9.26 -18.38
C SER A 240 25.49 10.61 -19.11
N GLN A 241 25.17 10.66 -20.40
CA GLN A 241 25.11 11.91 -21.16
C GLN A 241 24.02 12.87 -20.65
N GLY A 242 22.85 12.34 -20.29
CA GLY A 242 21.76 13.10 -19.68
C GLY A 242 22.15 13.74 -18.34
N LEU A 243 22.79 12.97 -17.46
CA LEU A 243 23.31 13.45 -16.16
C LEU A 243 24.39 14.51 -16.34
N ALA A 244 25.35 14.27 -17.24
CA ALA A 244 26.43 15.22 -17.52
C ALA A 244 25.88 16.56 -18.05
N SER A 245 24.87 16.51 -18.91
CA SER A 245 24.21 17.71 -19.45
C SER A 245 23.46 18.51 -18.38
N ALA A 246 23.00 17.84 -17.32
CA ALA A 246 22.35 18.46 -16.17
C ALA A 246 23.34 18.89 -15.06
N GLY A 247 24.64 18.69 -15.26
CA GLY A 247 25.68 19.02 -14.28
C GLY A 247 25.81 18.02 -13.13
N ILE A 248 25.21 16.83 -13.22
CA ILE A 248 25.36 15.76 -12.22
C ILE A 248 26.59 14.92 -12.55
N ALA A 249 27.56 14.91 -11.64
CA ALA A 249 28.78 14.13 -11.79
C ALA A 249 28.46 12.63 -11.68
N CYS A 250 28.79 11.88 -12.73
CA CYS A 250 28.53 10.45 -12.79
C CYS A 250 29.71 9.67 -13.39
N GLU A 251 29.72 8.37 -13.15
CA GLU A 251 30.69 7.46 -13.75
C GLU A 251 30.07 6.09 -14.06
N ILE A 252 30.51 5.50 -15.18
CA ILE A 252 30.12 4.15 -15.57
C ILE A 252 31.14 3.20 -14.94
N LEU A 253 30.72 2.37 -13.98
CA LEU A 253 31.62 1.38 -13.41
C LEU A 253 31.78 0.22 -14.39
N GLN A 254 33.03 -0.03 -14.76
CA GLN A 254 33.44 -1.23 -15.46
C GLN A 254 34.21 -2.12 -14.49
N SER A 255 33.96 -3.42 -14.51
CA SER A 255 34.51 -4.40 -13.57
C SER A 255 36.05 -4.46 -13.55
N SER A 256 36.72 -3.93 -14.56
CA SER A 256 38.19 -3.89 -14.65
C SER A 256 38.85 -2.68 -13.97
N GLU A 257 38.13 -1.58 -13.71
CA GLU A 257 38.69 -0.30 -13.24
C GLU A 257 37.73 0.46 -12.31
N ALA A 258 36.99 -0.24 -11.46
CA ALA A 258 35.99 0.38 -10.61
C ALA A 258 36.63 1.20 -9.47
N ASN A 259 36.49 2.54 -9.52
CA ASN A 259 36.87 3.43 -8.43
C ASN A 259 35.67 3.66 -7.48
N PHE A 260 35.54 2.80 -6.48
CA PHE A 260 34.44 2.89 -5.51
C PHE A 260 34.53 4.11 -4.59
N GLU A 261 35.68 4.78 -4.50
CA GLU A 261 35.86 5.95 -3.63
C GLU A 261 35.49 7.28 -4.29
N SER A 262 35.21 7.31 -5.60
CA SER A 262 34.82 8.55 -6.25
C SER A 262 33.42 8.98 -5.79
N ASP A 263 33.27 10.24 -5.38
CA ASP A 263 31.99 10.81 -4.96
C ASP A 263 31.14 11.23 -6.17
N LYS A 264 30.67 10.23 -6.92
CA LYS A 264 29.88 10.37 -8.14
C LYS A 264 28.77 9.35 -8.18
N VAL A 265 27.67 9.70 -8.85
CA VAL A 265 26.58 8.75 -9.14
C VAL A 265 27.12 7.62 -10.01
N LYS A 266 26.91 6.38 -9.59
CA LYS A 266 27.43 5.20 -10.28
C LYS A 266 26.42 4.68 -11.30
N LEU A 267 26.90 4.30 -12.48
CA LEU A 267 26.08 3.66 -13.51
C LEU A 267 26.61 2.26 -13.83
N VAL A 268 25.74 1.26 -13.79
CA VAL A 268 26.11 -0.15 -14.01
C VAL A 268 25.08 -0.89 -14.83
N THR A 269 25.51 -1.96 -15.51
CA THR A 269 24.55 -2.90 -16.07
C THR A 269 23.98 -3.81 -14.98
N MET A 270 22.79 -4.36 -15.17
CA MET A 270 22.19 -5.33 -14.24
C MET A 270 23.09 -6.55 -13.95
N HIS A 271 23.94 -6.98 -14.88
CA HIS A 271 24.88 -8.09 -14.64
C HIS A 271 26.06 -7.66 -13.79
N SER A 272 26.48 -6.39 -13.93
CA SER A 272 27.64 -5.83 -13.22
C SER A 272 27.32 -5.41 -11.79
N ILE A 273 26.03 -5.31 -11.43
CA ILE A 273 25.63 -4.95 -10.06
C ILE A 273 25.77 -6.11 -9.08
N LYS A 274 25.92 -7.35 -9.57
CA LYS A 274 26.11 -8.49 -8.68
C LYS A 274 27.39 -8.29 -7.86
N GLY A 275 27.28 -8.48 -6.55
CA GLY A 275 28.35 -8.20 -5.58
C GLY A 275 28.45 -6.74 -5.14
N LEU A 276 27.69 -5.82 -5.75
CA LEU A 276 27.62 -4.41 -5.35
C LEU A 276 26.34 -4.11 -4.56
N GLU A 277 26.38 -3.03 -3.79
CA GLU A 277 25.32 -2.59 -2.90
C GLU A 277 25.31 -1.07 -2.80
N PHE A 278 24.12 -0.46 -2.79
CA PHE A 278 23.95 0.98 -2.74
C PHE A 278 22.76 1.34 -1.85
N LYS A 279 22.79 2.53 -1.22
CA LYS A 279 21.64 3.00 -0.44
C LYS A 279 20.44 3.26 -1.32
N VAL A 280 20.68 3.88 -2.47
CA VAL A 280 19.65 4.21 -3.45
C VAL A 280 19.96 3.53 -4.79
N ILE A 281 18.97 2.82 -5.33
CA ILE A 281 19.06 2.25 -6.68
C ILE A 281 17.93 2.77 -7.57
N PHE A 282 18.28 3.15 -8.79
CA PHE A 282 17.38 3.39 -9.89
C PHE A 282 17.47 2.27 -10.93
N LEU A 283 16.52 1.35 -10.95
CA LEU A 283 16.32 0.40 -12.04
C LEU A 283 15.54 1.07 -13.16
N ILE A 284 16.21 1.38 -14.27
CA ILE A 284 15.61 2.13 -15.39
C ILE A 284 15.30 1.21 -16.57
N ASP A 285 14.35 1.65 -17.40
CA ASP A 285 13.99 1.00 -18.65
C ASP A 285 13.57 -0.47 -18.49
N LEU A 286 12.75 -0.74 -17.47
CA LEU A 286 12.08 -2.03 -17.25
C LEU A 286 10.95 -2.23 -18.26
N ASN A 287 11.34 -2.29 -19.53
CA ASN A 287 10.47 -2.23 -20.69
C ASN A 287 10.27 -3.62 -21.31
N ASP A 288 9.12 -3.82 -21.94
CA ASP A 288 8.85 -5.00 -22.75
C ASP A 288 9.89 -5.12 -23.89
N GLY A 289 10.46 -6.31 -24.06
CA GLY A 289 11.54 -6.56 -25.02
C GLY A 289 12.94 -6.10 -24.58
N VAL A 290 13.07 -5.41 -23.45
CA VAL A 290 14.37 -5.11 -22.82
C VAL A 290 14.61 -6.07 -21.66
N ILE A 291 13.64 -6.16 -20.75
CA ILE A 291 13.62 -7.16 -19.69
C ILE A 291 12.20 -7.70 -19.53
N PRO A 292 11.96 -9.00 -19.75
CA PRO A 292 12.93 -9.93 -20.26
C PRO A 292 13.16 -9.70 -21.78
N ASN A 293 14.36 -9.93 -22.31
CA ASN A 293 14.70 -9.60 -23.70
C ASN A 293 14.07 -10.58 -24.70
N SER A 294 12.94 -10.18 -25.27
CA SER A 294 12.14 -11.05 -26.14
C SER A 294 12.78 -11.47 -27.46
N LYS A 295 13.89 -10.83 -27.86
CA LYS A 295 14.60 -11.21 -29.09
C LYS A 295 15.50 -12.44 -28.90
N LEU A 296 15.73 -12.84 -27.65
CA LEU A 296 16.54 -14.00 -27.29
C LEU A 296 15.69 -15.26 -27.04
N TYR A 297 14.36 -15.17 -27.01
CA TYR A 297 13.52 -16.35 -26.83
C TYR A 297 13.44 -17.18 -28.11
N GLU A 298 13.93 -18.40 -28.03
CA GLU A 298 13.40 -19.49 -28.84
C GLU A 298 12.22 -20.11 -28.08
N LEU A 299 11.16 -20.53 -28.79
CA LEU A 299 9.85 -20.94 -28.21
C LEU A 299 9.95 -22.05 -27.15
N ASP A 300 10.99 -22.88 -27.18
CA ASP A 300 11.15 -24.04 -26.29
C ASP A 300 11.98 -23.75 -25.02
N ASP A 301 12.67 -22.61 -24.91
CA ASP A 301 13.46 -22.20 -23.73
C ASP A 301 12.88 -20.97 -23.01
N GLU A 302 11.69 -20.52 -23.41
CA GLU A 302 11.09 -19.27 -22.91
C GLU A 302 10.96 -19.28 -21.37
N GLU A 303 10.55 -20.41 -20.77
CA GLU A 303 10.38 -20.53 -19.32
C GLU A 303 11.73 -20.44 -18.56
N THR A 304 12.78 -21.06 -19.09
CA THR A 304 14.11 -21.04 -18.45
C THR A 304 14.77 -19.66 -18.58
N MET A 305 14.72 -19.06 -19.77
CA MET A 305 15.27 -17.71 -20.01
C MET A 305 14.48 -16.65 -19.25
N GLU A 306 13.15 -16.77 -19.19
CA GLU A 306 12.33 -15.91 -18.37
C GLU A 306 12.71 -16.01 -16.89
N SER A 307 12.94 -17.23 -16.37
CA SER A 307 13.39 -17.43 -14.99
C SER A 307 14.75 -16.76 -14.73
N GLU A 308 15.72 -16.89 -15.65
CA GLU A 308 17.02 -16.21 -15.53
C GLU A 308 16.89 -14.68 -15.52
N GLU A 309 16.07 -14.11 -16.41
CA GLU A 309 15.84 -12.66 -16.45
C GLU A 309 15.04 -12.14 -15.25
N ARG A 310 14.15 -12.97 -14.69
CA ARG A 310 13.42 -12.69 -13.45
C ARG A 310 14.37 -12.65 -12.26
N LYS A 311 15.31 -13.60 -12.17
CA LYS A 311 16.40 -13.60 -11.16
C LYS A 311 17.29 -12.37 -11.32
N LEU A 312 17.60 -11.97 -12.54
CA LEU A 312 18.39 -10.75 -12.79
C LEU A 312 17.69 -9.50 -12.25
N LEU A 313 16.38 -9.35 -12.48
CA LEU A 313 15.60 -8.25 -11.91
C LEU A 313 15.58 -8.32 -10.38
N TYR A 314 15.35 -9.49 -9.79
CA TYR A 314 15.40 -9.70 -8.35
C TYR A 314 16.74 -9.29 -7.73
N VAL A 315 17.86 -9.69 -8.34
CA VAL A 315 19.21 -9.30 -7.90
C VAL A 315 19.34 -7.78 -7.94
N GLY A 316 18.90 -7.14 -9.03
CA GLY A 316 18.92 -5.68 -9.14
C GLY A 316 18.10 -4.98 -8.04
N MET A 317 16.91 -5.48 -7.72
CA MET A 317 16.05 -4.94 -6.66
C MET A 317 16.70 -5.07 -5.27
N THR A 318 17.29 -6.24 -4.99
CA THR A 318 17.88 -6.57 -3.68
C THR A 318 19.27 -5.96 -3.45
N ARG A 319 19.80 -5.19 -4.41
CA ARG A 319 21.03 -4.40 -4.21
C ARG A 319 20.78 -3.05 -3.53
N ALA A 320 19.52 -2.63 -3.41
CA ALA A 320 19.12 -1.43 -2.69
C ALA A 320 19.05 -1.73 -1.19
N SER A 321 19.72 -0.92 -0.37
CA SER A 321 19.61 -1.06 1.09
C SER A 321 18.55 -0.17 1.72
N GLU A 322 18.16 0.94 1.08
CA GLU A 322 17.18 1.90 1.64
C GLU A 322 16.07 2.29 0.67
N LEU A 323 16.42 2.75 -0.54
CA LEU A 323 15.46 3.24 -1.55
C LEU A 323 15.65 2.51 -2.88
N LEU A 324 14.54 2.05 -3.44
CA LEU A 324 14.49 1.43 -4.76
C LEU A 324 13.50 2.18 -5.64
N TYR A 325 14.01 2.77 -6.71
CA TYR A 325 13.22 3.35 -7.80
C TYR A 325 13.25 2.41 -8.99
N MET A 326 12.09 2.20 -9.59
CA MET A 326 11.90 1.38 -10.78
C MET A 326 11.13 2.19 -11.80
N SER A 327 11.51 2.10 -13.08
CA SER A 327 10.81 2.82 -14.13
C SER A 327 10.72 2.06 -15.44
N SER A 328 9.65 2.34 -16.19
CA SER A 328 9.50 1.88 -17.55
C SER A 328 9.00 3.01 -18.46
N VAL A 329 9.23 2.84 -19.76
CA VAL A 329 8.97 3.83 -20.81
C VAL A 329 8.18 3.15 -21.93
N LYS A 330 7.09 3.78 -22.38
CA LYS A 330 6.17 3.34 -23.45
C LYS A 330 5.43 2.03 -23.18
N LYS A 331 6.13 0.93 -22.92
CA LYS A 331 5.55 -0.39 -22.70
C LYS A 331 6.25 -1.07 -21.52
N PRO A 332 5.60 -1.22 -20.36
CA PRO A 332 6.19 -1.89 -19.20
C PRO A 332 6.49 -3.35 -19.49
N SER A 333 7.57 -3.84 -18.90
CA SER A 333 7.92 -5.26 -18.82
C SER A 333 6.75 -6.12 -18.31
N LYS A 334 6.65 -7.36 -18.81
CA LYS A 334 5.72 -8.35 -18.26
C LYS A 334 5.95 -8.61 -16.76
N PHE A 335 7.20 -8.53 -16.29
CA PHE A 335 7.52 -8.71 -14.87
C PHE A 335 6.86 -7.66 -14.01
N ILE A 336 6.92 -6.40 -14.41
CA ILE A 336 6.25 -5.30 -13.70
C ILE A 336 4.74 -5.53 -13.63
N LYS A 337 4.12 -5.99 -14.72
CA LYS A 337 2.68 -6.27 -14.74
C LYS A 337 2.26 -7.43 -13.82
N GLN A 338 3.17 -8.36 -13.55
CA GLN A 338 2.95 -9.50 -12.65
C GLN A 338 3.27 -9.17 -11.18
N MET A 339 3.91 -8.03 -10.90
CA MET A 339 4.17 -7.60 -9.53
C MET A 339 2.86 -7.23 -8.82
N ASN A 340 2.81 -7.43 -7.51
CA ASN A 340 1.73 -6.93 -6.69
C ASN A 340 1.99 -5.45 -6.34
N PHE A 341 1.16 -4.57 -6.89
CA PHE A 341 1.25 -3.11 -6.72
C PHE A 341 0.95 -2.67 -5.29
N GLU A 342 0.43 -3.53 -4.41
CA GLU A 342 0.31 -3.26 -2.97
C GLU A 342 1.65 -2.97 -2.29
N TYR A 343 2.73 -3.57 -2.80
CA TYR A 343 4.08 -3.37 -2.31
C TYR A 343 4.81 -2.21 -3.00
N LEU A 344 4.17 -1.50 -3.93
CA LEU A 344 4.77 -0.41 -4.68
C LEU A 344 4.13 0.93 -4.32
N ARG A 345 4.88 2.01 -4.48
CA ARG A 345 4.37 3.39 -4.36
C ARG A 345 4.66 4.18 -5.62
N MET A 346 3.79 5.16 -5.89
CA MET A 346 3.93 6.04 -7.04
C MET A 346 5.00 7.13 -6.81
N HIS A 347 5.19 7.56 -5.56
CA HIS A 347 6.20 8.52 -5.11
C HIS A 347 6.80 8.08 -3.77
N ARG A 348 7.93 8.67 -3.36
CA ARG A 348 8.65 8.32 -2.12
C ARG A 348 7.79 8.54 -0.87
N ASP A 349 7.11 9.69 -0.84
CA ASP A 349 6.42 10.21 0.35
C ASP A 349 4.88 10.18 0.20
N CYS A 350 4.35 9.16 -0.49
CA CYS A 350 2.91 8.95 -0.64
C CYS A 350 2.50 7.49 -0.42
N GLN A 351 1.24 7.27 -0.03
CA GLN A 351 0.66 5.93 0.05
C GLN A 351 0.04 5.46 -1.27
N LEU A 352 -0.12 6.37 -2.23
CA LEU A 352 -0.74 6.08 -3.52
C LEU A 352 0.06 5.00 -4.26
N ARG A 353 -0.62 3.90 -4.61
CA ARG A 353 -0.04 2.82 -5.42
C ARG A 353 -0.02 3.22 -6.90
N PRO A 354 0.89 2.72 -7.73
CA PRO A 354 0.90 3.07 -9.16
C PRO A 354 -0.39 2.64 -9.87
N PHE A 355 -0.71 3.29 -11.00
CA PHE A 355 -1.89 2.98 -11.78
C PHE A 355 -1.94 1.51 -12.22
N GLN A 356 -3.11 0.90 -12.02
CA GLN A 356 -3.42 -0.43 -12.50
C GLN A 356 -4.82 -0.40 -13.12
N SER A 357 -4.93 -0.89 -14.35
CA SER A 357 -6.23 -1.00 -15.02
C SER A 357 -7.16 -1.91 -14.23
N ILE A 358 -8.39 -1.45 -14.05
CA ILE A 358 -9.48 -2.21 -13.44
C ILE A 358 -10.41 -2.70 -14.55
N GLY A 359 -10.87 -3.94 -14.47
CA GLY A 359 -11.87 -4.47 -15.40
C GLY A 359 -13.25 -3.90 -15.11
N ILE A 360 -14.07 -3.71 -16.15
CA ILE A 360 -15.43 -3.13 -16.02
C ILE A 360 -16.30 -3.91 -15.01
N GLN A 361 -16.07 -5.21 -14.88
CA GLN A 361 -16.76 -6.05 -13.90
C GLN A 361 -16.50 -5.62 -12.45
N ASP A 362 -15.35 -5.03 -12.16
CA ASP A 362 -14.88 -4.65 -10.83
C ASP A 362 -15.13 -3.16 -10.50
N TYR A 363 -15.74 -2.40 -11.43
CA TYR A 363 -16.08 -1.00 -11.22
C TYR A 363 -17.00 -0.83 -10.01
N GLN A 364 -16.78 0.23 -9.23
CA GLN A 364 -17.59 0.65 -8.10
C GLN A 364 -18.49 1.83 -8.52
N LEU A 365 -19.58 2.05 -7.76
CA LEU A 365 -20.55 3.13 -8.03
C LEU A 365 -21.15 3.09 -9.44
N LYS A 366 -21.40 1.87 -9.97
CA LYS A 366 -21.83 1.65 -11.36
C LYS A 366 -23.14 2.37 -11.72
N ASP A 367 -23.99 2.61 -10.74
CA ASP A 367 -25.24 3.33 -10.83
C ASP A 367 -25.07 4.83 -11.12
N GLN A 368 -23.89 5.39 -10.81
CA GLN A 368 -23.56 6.81 -11.04
C GLN A 368 -22.74 7.03 -12.32
N ILE A 369 -22.28 5.96 -12.99
CA ILE A 369 -21.44 6.07 -14.19
C ILE A 369 -22.29 6.32 -15.44
N HIS A 370 -22.00 7.40 -16.17
CA HIS A 370 -22.68 7.72 -17.42
C HIS A 370 -22.22 6.86 -18.61
N ASP A 371 -20.90 6.69 -18.78
CA ASP A 371 -20.31 5.88 -19.84
C ASP A 371 -19.23 4.93 -19.29
N LEU A 372 -19.61 3.66 -19.14
CA LEU A 372 -18.73 2.59 -18.67
C LEU A 372 -17.51 2.34 -19.58
N ASN A 373 -17.56 2.75 -20.84
CA ASN A 373 -16.49 2.53 -21.83
C ASN A 373 -15.57 3.75 -21.99
N SER A 374 -15.82 4.83 -21.24
CA SER A 374 -14.95 6.01 -21.28
C SER A 374 -13.52 5.64 -20.88
N LYS A 375 -12.54 6.15 -21.64
CA LYS A 375 -11.12 5.92 -21.36
C LYS A 375 -10.66 6.58 -20.05
N GLU A 376 -11.40 7.58 -19.60
CA GLU A 376 -11.17 8.28 -18.34
C GLU A 376 -11.70 7.47 -17.15
N GLU A 377 -12.79 6.72 -17.35
CA GLU A 377 -13.43 5.93 -16.30
C GLU A 377 -12.47 4.89 -15.71
N VAL A 378 -11.58 4.30 -16.51
CA VAL A 378 -10.56 3.37 -15.99
C VAL A 378 -9.64 4.03 -14.95
N VAL A 379 -9.28 5.31 -15.17
CA VAL A 379 -8.47 6.10 -14.22
C VAL A 379 -9.30 6.47 -13.01
N ARG A 380 -10.55 6.88 -13.22
CA ARG A 380 -11.50 7.24 -12.16
C ARG A 380 -11.70 6.07 -11.19
N GLN A 381 -11.93 4.88 -11.73
CA GLN A 381 -12.12 3.64 -10.97
C GLN A 381 -10.87 3.21 -10.23
N TRP A 382 -9.68 3.36 -10.82
CA TRP A 382 -8.43 3.17 -10.10
C TRP A 382 -8.32 4.09 -8.89
N LEU A 383 -8.61 5.39 -9.06
CA LEU A 383 -8.53 6.33 -7.95
C LEU A 383 -9.59 6.07 -6.88
N ILE A 384 -10.83 5.73 -7.25
CA ILE A 384 -11.88 5.31 -6.30
C ILE A 384 -11.40 4.13 -5.45
N ARG A 385 -10.77 3.11 -6.08
CA ARG A 385 -10.19 1.98 -5.36
C ARG A 385 -9.10 2.41 -4.39
N GLU A 386 -8.23 3.37 -4.76
CA GLU A 386 -7.20 3.90 -3.88
C GLU A 386 -7.79 4.71 -2.72
N LEU A 387 -8.74 5.61 -2.99
CA LEU A 387 -9.46 6.36 -1.95
C LEU A 387 -10.08 5.41 -0.92
N HIS A 388 -10.69 4.32 -1.39
CA HIS A 388 -11.31 3.34 -0.53
C HIS A 388 -10.32 2.45 0.22
N LYS A 389 -9.44 1.74 -0.50
CA LYS A 389 -8.56 0.72 0.10
C LYS A 389 -7.30 1.29 0.75
N THR A 390 -6.79 2.41 0.26
CA THR A 390 -5.51 2.99 0.69
C THR A 390 -5.72 4.15 1.67
N TYR A 391 -6.69 5.03 1.38
CA TYR A 391 -6.99 6.20 2.23
C TYR A 391 -8.17 5.99 3.17
N GLY A 392 -8.93 4.90 3.02
CA GLY A 392 -9.95 4.47 3.98
C GLY A 392 -11.31 5.16 3.84
N TYR A 393 -11.57 5.88 2.74
CA TYR A 393 -12.87 6.52 2.53
C TYR A 393 -13.92 5.47 2.09
N PRO A 394 -15.03 5.28 2.83
CA PRO A 394 -16.12 4.42 2.39
C PRO A 394 -16.72 4.89 1.07
N LEU A 395 -17.24 3.96 0.26
CA LEU A 395 -17.84 4.28 -1.03
C LEU A 395 -19.06 5.20 -0.92
N GLU A 396 -19.79 5.12 0.20
CA GLU A 396 -20.93 6.00 0.53
C GLU A 396 -20.54 7.48 0.69
N LEU A 397 -19.26 7.78 0.95
CA LEU A 397 -18.76 9.16 1.00
C LEU A 397 -18.34 9.67 -0.38
N LEU A 398 -18.37 8.83 -1.42
CA LEU A 398 -17.93 9.19 -2.76
C LEU A 398 -19.15 9.44 -3.66
N GLU A 399 -19.14 10.58 -4.34
CA GLU A 399 -20.16 10.94 -5.33
C GLU A 399 -19.47 11.27 -6.67
N LEU A 400 -20.02 10.76 -7.76
CA LEU A 400 -19.52 10.99 -9.12
C LEU A 400 -20.31 12.10 -9.81
N GLU A 401 -19.67 12.83 -10.72
CA GLU A 401 -20.31 13.86 -11.55
C GLU A 401 -21.05 14.91 -10.69
N PHE A 402 -20.39 15.42 -9.65
CA PHE A 402 -20.98 16.35 -8.70
C PHE A 402 -21.16 17.73 -9.34
N PRO A 403 -22.37 18.32 -9.32
CA PRO A 403 -22.62 19.61 -9.97
C PRO A 403 -21.99 20.77 -9.18
N VAL A 404 -21.21 21.60 -9.86
CA VAL A 404 -20.60 22.81 -9.29
C VAL A 404 -21.01 24.05 -10.08
N GLN A 405 -21.30 25.14 -9.38
CA GLN A 405 -21.73 26.39 -10.01
C GLN A 405 -20.54 27.31 -10.25
N GLN A 406 -20.08 27.37 -11.50
CA GLN A 406 -18.97 28.23 -11.91
C GLN A 406 -19.52 29.46 -12.65
N PHE A 407 -19.64 30.59 -11.96
CA PHE A 407 -20.29 31.81 -12.48
C PHE A 407 -21.71 31.53 -13.01
N SER A 408 -21.93 31.72 -14.32
CA SER A 408 -23.21 31.55 -15.02
C SER A 408 -23.35 30.20 -15.74
N ARG A 409 -22.37 29.29 -15.62
CA ARG A 409 -22.42 27.94 -16.22
C ARG A 409 -22.38 26.86 -15.14
N LYS A 410 -23.13 25.77 -15.36
CA LYS A 410 -23.03 24.56 -14.54
C LYS A 410 -21.83 23.74 -15.04
N GLY A 411 -20.92 23.43 -14.14
CA GLY A 411 -19.84 22.46 -14.34
C GLY A 411 -20.09 21.20 -13.50
N TYR A 412 -19.24 20.21 -13.70
CA TYR A 412 -19.26 18.96 -12.96
C TYR A 412 -17.83 18.64 -12.51
N VAL A 413 -17.72 18.08 -11.31
CA VAL A 413 -16.47 17.53 -10.74
C VAL A 413 -16.56 16.01 -10.83
N ASP A 414 -15.50 15.36 -11.30
CA ASP A 414 -15.51 13.93 -11.58
C ASP A 414 -15.78 13.07 -10.34
N ILE A 415 -15.10 13.36 -9.23
CA ILE A 415 -15.32 12.69 -7.94
C ILE A 415 -15.33 13.74 -6.83
N VAL A 416 -16.29 13.63 -5.91
CA VAL A 416 -16.31 14.36 -4.64
C VAL A 416 -16.21 13.38 -3.50
N VAL A 417 -15.30 13.66 -2.57
CA VAL A 417 -15.24 12.98 -1.27
C VAL A 417 -15.95 13.85 -0.25
N HIS A 418 -17.01 13.30 0.32
CA HIS A 418 -17.76 13.89 1.41
C HIS A 418 -17.22 13.47 2.77
N ILE A 419 -17.58 14.22 3.80
CA ILE A 419 -17.39 13.85 5.21
C ILE A 419 -18.65 14.24 5.99
N TYR A 420 -18.90 13.54 7.09
CA TYR A 420 -19.91 13.97 8.06
C TYR A 420 -19.33 15.02 9.02
N VAL A 421 -20.07 16.10 9.22
CA VAL A 421 -19.81 17.11 10.25
C VAL A 421 -21.14 17.43 10.92
N ASN A 422 -21.25 17.17 12.23
CA ASN A 422 -22.48 17.37 13.00
C ASN A 422 -23.72 16.70 12.38
N GLY A 423 -23.56 15.50 11.82
CA GLY A 423 -24.63 14.74 11.16
C GLY A 423 -24.97 15.18 9.73
N GLU A 424 -24.39 16.28 9.23
CA GLU A 424 -24.56 16.72 7.85
C GLU A 424 -23.44 16.20 6.95
N LEU A 425 -23.79 15.72 5.75
CA LEU A 425 -22.84 15.30 4.72
C LEU A 425 -22.38 16.52 3.92
N LEU A 426 -21.07 16.82 3.95
CA LEU A 426 -20.50 18.01 3.32
C LEU A 426 -19.33 17.65 2.38
N PRO A 427 -19.15 18.36 1.25
CA PRO A 427 -18.04 18.12 0.35
C PRO A 427 -16.71 18.56 0.98
N TYR A 428 -15.74 17.65 0.99
CA TYR A 428 -14.43 17.86 1.62
C TYR A 428 -13.28 17.95 0.61
N MET A 429 -13.33 17.12 -0.43
CA MET A 429 -12.30 17.08 -1.46
C MET A 429 -12.94 16.97 -2.83
N PHE A 430 -12.48 17.81 -3.75
CA PHE A 430 -12.84 17.75 -5.16
C PHE A 430 -11.72 17.10 -5.95
N ILE A 431 -12.09 16.25 -6.90
CA ILE A 431 -11.14 15.46 -7.67
C ILE A 431 -11.53 15.51 -9.14
N GLU A 432 -10.54 15.85 -9.97
CA GLU A 432 -10.66 15.83 -11.42
C GLU A 432 -9.77 14.70 -11.98
N VAL A 433 -10.33 13.92 -12.88
CA VAL A 433 -9.67 12.80 -13.54
C VAL A 433 -9.54 13.13 -15.02
N LYS A 434 -8.49 12.60 -15.65
CA LYS A 434 -8.29 12.72 -17.10
C LYS A 434 -7.94 11.36 -17.68
N GLN A 435 -8.15 11.24 -18.99
CA GLN A 435 -7.73 10.04 -19.73
C GLN A 435 -6.27 9.70 -19.43
N PHE A 436 -5.98 8.40 -19.29
CA PHE A 436 -4.64 7.92 -18.96
C PHE A 436 -3.52 8.59 -19.78
N GLY A 437 -2.63 9.31 -19.09
CA GLY A 437 -1.47 9.97 -19.67
C GLY A 437 -1.74 11.16 -20.60
N SER A 438 -2.94 11.75 -20.57
CA SER A 438 -3.26 12.94 -21.38
C SER A 438 -2.66 14.24 -20.83
N GLY A 439 -2.12 14.23 -19.61
CA GLY A 439 -1.66 15.41 -18.89
C GLY A 439 -2.76 16.04 -18.02
N ILE A 440 -2.32 16.81 -17.02
CA ILE A 440 -3.16 17.32 -15.92
C ILE A 440 -3.12 18.85 -15.71
N LYS A 441 -2.39 19.59 -16.54
CA LYS A 441 -2.16 21.03 -16.31
C LYS A 441 -3.45 21.85 -16.35
N ASP A 442 -4.22 21.73 -17.43
CA ASP A 442 -5.45 22.50 -17.62
C ASP A 442 -6.52 22.12 -16.57
N ALA A 443 -6.56 20.83 -16.22
CA ALA A 443 -7.45 20.29 -15.20
C ALA A 443 -7.14 20.82 -13.79
N ALA A 444 -5.85 21.05 -13.46
CA ALA A 444 -5.44 21.66 -12.20
C ALA A 444 -5.93 23.12 -12.05
N GLU A 445 -5.87 23.90 -13.13
CA GLU A 445 -6.39 25.28 -13.13
C GLU A 445 -7.91 25.31 -12.99
N GLN A 446 -8.61 24.42 -13.70
CA GLN A 446 -10.06 24.27 -13.59
C GLN A 446 -10.50 23.87 -12.18
N LEU A 447 -9.86 22.85 -11.59
CA LEU A 447 -10.18 22.37 -10.25
C LEU A 447 -9.99 23.46 -9.20
N LYS A 448 -8.95 24.27 -9.32
CA LYS A 448 -8.72 25.41 -8.42
C LYS A 448 -9.90 26.37 -8.44
N SER A 449 -10.45 26.67 -9.62
CA SER A 449 -11.66 27.48 -9.74
C SER A 449 -12.87 26.83 -9.05
N TYR A 450 -13.02 25.51 -9.10
CA TYR A 450 -14.12 24.82 -8.43
C TYR A 450 -14.01 24.86 -6.90
N ILE A 451 -12.81 24.65 -6.35
CA ILE A 451 -12.56 24.74 -4.90
C ILE A 451 -12.90 26.13 -4.36
N ASP A 452 -12.60 27.18 -5.13
CA ASP A 452 -12.90 28.56 -4.74
C ASP A 452 -14.41 28.85 -4.65
N THR A 453 -15.25 28.11 -5.38
CA THR A 453 -16.72 28.32 -5.35
C THR A 453 -17.40 27.77 -4.10
N ASP A 454 -16.83 26.73 -3.46
CA ASP A 454 -17.40 26.13 -2.24
C ASP A 454 -16.42 26.24 -1.07
N SER A 455 -16.75 27.11 -0.11
CA SER A 455 -15.92 27.36 1.09
C SER A 455 -15.68 26.14 1.98
N ARG A 456 -16.48 25.08 1.83
CA ARG A 456 -16.41 23.85 2.64
C ARG A 456 -15.30 22.91 2.17
N VAL A 457 -14.97 22.93 0.88
CA VAL A 457 -13.94 22.08 0.27
C VAL A 457 -12.56 22.49 0.75
N ARG A 458 -11.76 21.52 1.17
CA ARG A 458 -10.42 21.72 1.75
C ARG A 458 -9.29 21.29 0.84
N TYR A 459 -9.54 20.33 -0.05
CA TYR A 459 -8.50 19.71 -0.87
C TYR A 459 -8.95 19.53 -2.32
N GLY A 460 -7.96 19.57 -3.21
CA GLY A 460 -8.09 19.28 -4.63
C GLY A 460 -7.15 18.16 -5.06
N VAL A 461 -7.62 17.24 -5.89
CA VAL A 461 -6.76 16.23 -6.53
C VAL A 461 -6.98 16.22 -8.04
N VAL A 462 -5.91 16.24 -8.82
CA VAL A 462 -5.98 16.02 -10.27
C VAL A 462 -5.11 14.86 -10.68
N THR A 463 -5.63 13.95 -11.49
CA THR A 463 -4.83 12.85 -12.03
C THR A 463 -5.21 12.39 -13.43
N ASP A 464 -4.20 11.97 -14.19
CA ASP A 464 -4.34 11.21 -15.44
C ASP A 464 -3.82 9.76 -15.28
N GLY A 465 -3.71 9.27 -14.04
CA GLY A 465 -3.14 7.96 -13.70
C GLY A 465 -1.60 7.89 -13.77
N LEU A 466 -0.92 8.84 -14.43
CA LEU A 466 0.55 8.92 -14.47
C LEU A 466 1.11 10.04 -13.60
N ASN A 467 0.35 11.10 -13.49
CA ASN A 467 0.65 12.27 -12.71
C ASN A 467 -0.51 12.48 -11.74
N VAL A 468 -0.17 12.87 -10.53
CA VAL A 468 -1.12 13.20 -9.49
C VAL A 468 -0.63 14.48 -8.85
N ILE A 469 -1.50 15.47 -8.77
CA ILE A 469 -1.28 16.68 -7.98
C ILE A 469 -2.34 16.69 -6.90
N CYS A 470 -1.89 16.71 -5.66
CA CYS A 470 -2.73 16.97 -4.50
C CYS A 470 -2.45 18.39 -4.03
N MET A 471 -3.49 19.16 -3.77
CA MET A 471 -3.34 20.52 -3.26
C MET A 471 -4.32 20.80 -2.13
N ASP A 472 -3.95 21.67 -1.21
CA ASP A 472 -4.87 22.23 -0.25
C ASP A 472 -5.70 23.38 -0.89
N ARG A 473 -6.61 23.97 -0.10
CA ARG A 473 -7.41 25.11 -0.54
C ARG A 473 -6.57 26.35 -0.89
N SER A 474 -5.40 26.53 -0.29
CA SER A 474 -4.52 27.67 -0.60
C SER A 474 -3.80 27.50 -1.95
N GLY A 475 -3.77 26.27 -2.46
CA GLY A 475 -3.06 25.87 -3.68
C GLY A 475 -1.64 25.37 -3.41
N GLU A 476 -1.28 25.11 -2.15
CA GLU A 476 -0.04 24.45 -1.78
C GLU A 476 -0.07 22.98 -2.20
N ILE A 477 0.98 22.51 -2.87
CA ILE A 477 1.08 21.12 -3.33
C ILE A 477 1.46 20.23 -2.14
N LEU A 478 0.66 19.19 -1.94
CA LEU A 478 0.85 18.18 -0.90
C LEU A 478 1.58 16.96 -1.46
N ASN A 479 2.37 16.31 -0.60
CA ASN A 479 3.06 15.07 -0.96
C ASN A 479 2.09 13.87 -1.08
N ASP A 480 0.98 13.89 -0.35
CA ASP A 480 0.01 12.79 -0.29
C ASP A 480 -1.42 13.27 -0.05
N LEU A 481 -2.40 12.39 -0.30
CA LEU A 481 -3.81 12.67 0.01
C LEU A 481 -4.06 12.54 1.53
N PRO A 482 -4.95 13.36 2.11
CA PRO A 482 -5.37 13.17 3.50
C PRO A 482 -6.09 11.83 3.66
N LYS A 483 -5.80 11.11 4.74
CA LYS A 483 -6.50 9.86 5.09
C LYS A 483 -7.88 10.14 5.67
N CYS A 484 -8.80 9.21 5.44
CA CYS A 484 -10.07 9.19 6.13
C CYS A 484 -9.85 9.04 7.64
N GLN A 485 -10.56 9.86 8.42
CA GLN A 485 -10.50 9.86 9.87
C GLN A 485 -11.82 9.32 10.41
N PRO A 486 -11.83 8.65 11.58
CA PRO A 486 -13.07 8.13 12.18
C PRO A 486 -14.16 9.19 12.33
N GLN A 487 -13.78 10.45 12.58
CA GLN A 487 -14.70 11.59 12.70
C GLN A 487 -15.38 12.02 11.38
N PHE A 488 -14.93 11.53 10.23
CA PHE A 488 -15.55 11.80 8.92
C PHE A 488 -16.71 10.85 8.63
N LEU A 489 -16.81 9.76 9.38
CA LEU A 489 -17.83 8.75 9.23
C LEU A 489 -19.11 9.20 9.94
N PRO A 490 -20.29 8.74 9.49
CA PRO A 490 -21.51 8.97 10.24
C PRO A 490 -21.33 8.42 11.67
N GLU A 491 -21.74 9.18 12.69
CA GLU A 491 -21.66 8.72 14.07
C GLU A 491 -22.49 7.44 14.18
N THR A 492 -21.84 6.29 14.40
CA THR A 492 -22.51 4.99 14.63
C THR A 492 -23.34 4.98 15.92
N LYS A 493 -23.27 6.05 16.71
CA LYS A 493 -23.95 6.20 17.97
C LYS A 493 -24.61 7.57 18.06
N ASN A 494 -25.92 7.58 18.31
CA ASN A 494 -26.65 8.80 18.65
C ASN A 494 -26.27 9.22 20.08
N ARG A 495 -25.63 10.39 20.24
CA ARG A 495 -25.21 10.92 21.55
C ARG A 495 -26.16 11.99 22.04
N ARG A 496 -26.70 11.81 23.25
CA ARG A 496 -27.51 12.81 23.94
C ARG A 496 -26.99 13.06 25.34
N MET A 497 -27.19 14.27 25.85
CA MET A 497 -26.86 14.58 27.24
C MET A 497 -28.06 14.27 28.14
N TYR A 498 -27.84 13.48 29.18
CA TYR A 498 -28.83 13.22 30.23
C TYR A 498 -28.47 13.98 31.50
N VAL A 499 -29.41 14.76 32.02
CA VAL A 499 -29.33 15.43 33.32
C VAL A 499 -30.18 14.63 34.31
N ASN A 500 -29.52 14.02 35.29
CA ASN A 500 -30.20 13.25 36.33
C ASN A 500 -30.56 14.19 37.49
N LEU A 501 -31.85 14.46 37.69
CA LEU A 501 -32.31 15.41 38.72
C LEU A 501 -32.30 14.80 40.13
N LYS A 502 -32.16 13.47 40.27
CA LYS A 502 -32.06 12.81 41.58
C LYS A 502 -30.67 12.98 42.21
N ASN A 503 -29.62 12.95 41.40
CA ASN A 503 -28.24 13.04 41.88
C ASN A 503 -27.48 14.30 41.40
N HIS A 504 -28.15 15.16 40.62
CA HIS A 504 -27.61 16.40 40.04
C HIS A 504 -26.37 16.22 39.14
N LYS A 505 -26.14 15.02 38.60
CA LYS A 505 -25.06 14.73 37.65
C LYS A 505 -25.52 14.79 36.20
N LYS A 506 -24.55 15.02 35.32
CA LYS A 506 -24.73 15.00 33.86
C LYS A 506 -23.98 13.83 33.23
N TYR A 507 -24.62 13.19 32.28
CA TYR A 507 -24.09 12.01 31.59
C TYR A 507 -24.18 12.20 30.08
N SER A 508 -23.19 11.69 29.35
CA SER A 508 -23.30 11.44 27.91
C SER A 508 -23.87 10.04 27.72
N VAL A 509 -24.99 9.93 27.02
CA VAL A 509 -25.66 8.68 26.68
C VAL A 509 -25.50 8.46 25.18
N ALA A 510 -24.77 7.41 24.80
CA ALA A 510 -24.52 7.06 23.40
C ALA A 510 -25.26 5.74 23.09
N THR A 511 -26.21 5.79 22.15
CA THR A 511 -26.97 4.61 21.70
C THR A 511 -26.55 4.21 20.31
N ASP A 512 -26.24 2.93 20.10
CA ASP A 512 -25.96 2.39 18.77
C ASP A 512 -27.18 2.56 17.84
N LEU A 513 -26.95 2.98 16.59
CA LEU A 513 -28.03 3.19 15.61
C LEU A 513 -28.63 1.86 15.10
N ASP A 514 -27.87 0.76 15.12
CA ASP A 514 -28.33 -0.56 14.67
C ASP A 514 -28.95 -1.38 15.81
N ASN A 515 -28.70 -1.00 17.06
CA ASN A 515 -29.23 -1.66 18.25
C ASN A 515 -29.38 -0.67 19.42
N GLU A 516 -30.58 -0.11 19.57
CA GLU A 516 -30.90 0.89 20.60
C GLU A 516 -30.72 0.36 22.05
N GLU A 517 -30.62 -0.96 22.27
CA GLU A 517 -30.34 -1.54 23.59
C GLU A 517 -28.87 -1.36 24.04
N VAL A 518 -27.97 -1.14 23.07
CA VAL A 518 -26.54 -0.90 23.32
C VAL A 518 -26.33 0.56 23.66
N VAL A 519 -26.56 0.86 24.94
CA VAL A 519 -26.32 2.17 25.55
C VAL A 519 -24.97 2.20 26.27
N GLU A 520 -24.10 3.13 25.89
CA GLU A 520 -22.88 3.50 26.60
C GLU A 520 -23.08 4.80 27.39
N ILE A 521 -22.62 4.83 28.64
CA ILE A 521 -22.81 5.98 29.53
C ILE A 521 -21.45 6.48 30.02
N THR A 522 -21.24 7.79 29.90
CA THR A 522 -20.05 8.48 30.40
C THR A 522 -20.47 9.54 31.41
N ASP A 523 -19.88 9.52 32.61
CA ASP A 523 -20.04 10.60 33.60
C ASP A 523 -19.21 11.82 33.14
N LEU A 524 -19.87 12.95 32.90
CA LEU A 524 -19.23 14.12 32.29
C LEU A 524 -18.30 14.87 33.26
N ASP A 525 -18.46 14.71 34.57
CA ASP A 525 -17.61 15.37 35.56
C ASP A 525 -16.27 14.63 35.72
N SER A 526 -16.30 13.30 35.61
CA SER A 526 -15.11 12.44 35.74
C SER A 526 -14.48 12.02 34.41
N GLY A 527 -15.22 12.11 33.30
CA GLY A 527 -14.81 11.62 31.98
C GLY A 527 -14.71 10.10 31.87
N MET A 528 -15.17 9.35 32.88
CA MET A 528 -15.08 7.88 32.91
C MET A 528 -16.36 7.20 32.43
N PHE A 529 -16.20 6.06 31.78
CA PHE A 529 -17.31 5.17 31.45
C PHE A 529 -17.95 4.61 32.71
N VAL A 530 -19.28 4.61 32.75
CA VAL A 530 -20.07 4.04 33.83
C VAL A 530 -20.83 2.85 33.28
N ASN A 531 -20.48 1.66 33.76
CA ASN A 531 -21.16 0.43 33.35
C ASN A 531 -22.31 0.13 34.34
N TYR A 532 -23.55 0.11 33.84
CA TYR A 532 -24.72 -0.28 34.63
C TYR A 532 -25.15 -1.69 34.21
N GLU A 533 -25.22 -2.60 35.19
CA GLU A 533 -25.55 -4.01 34.93
C GLU A 533 -27.00 -4.22 34.48
N THR A 534 -27.91 -3.32 34.85
CA THR A 534 -29.34 -3.44 34.53
C THR A 534 -29.90 -2.17 33.89
N LYS A 535 -30.65 -2.36 32.81
CA LYS A 535 -31.33 -1.33 32.03
C LYS A 535 -32.84 -1.59 32.05
N CYS A 536 -33.64 -0.56 31.86
CA CYS A 536 -35.09 -0.64 31.72
C CYS A 536 -35.58 0.23 30.56
N SER A 537 -36.72 -0.12 29.99
CA SER A 537 -37.37 0.65 28.93
C SER A 537 -38.44 1.57 29.52
N VAL A 538 -38.36 2.86 29.20
CA VAL A 538 -39.32 3.89 29.64
C VAL A 538 -40.15 4.34 28.44
N PRO A 539 -41.48 4.12 28.42
CA PRO A 539 -42.32 4.49 27.29
C PRO A 539 -42.43 6.00 27.12
N LEU A 540 -42.35 6.49 25.88
CA LEU A 540 -42.63 7.87 25.50
C LEU A 540 -44.13 8.01 25.25
N ILE A 541 -44.83 8.68 26.17
CA ILE A 541 -46.30 8.69 26.20
C ILE A 541 -46.91 9.91 25.48
N GLY A 542 -46.11 10.92 25.13
CA GLY A 542 -46.57 12.07 24.35
C GLY A 542 -45.84 13.37 24.67
N ASN A 543 -46.57 14.48 24.61
CA ASN A 543 -46.03 15.83 24.78
C ASN A 543 -46.57 16.50 26.05
N VAL A 544 -45.81 17.43 26.63
CA VAL A 544 -46.30 18.32 27.69
C VAL A 544 -46.02 19.79 27.37
N ALA A 545 -47.06 20.60 27.50
CA ALA A 545 -46.98 22.04 27.34
C ALA A 545 -46.38 22.68 28.59
N ALA A 546 -45.23 23.33 28.44
CA ALA A 546 -44.70 24.25 29.43
C ALA A 546 -45.33 25.64 29.21
N GLY A 547 -46.67 25.72 29.15
CA GLY A 547 -47.44 26.91 28.74
C GLY A 547 -48.93 26.61 28.50
N VAL A 548 -49.67 27.56 27.88
CA VAL A 548 -51.13 27.46 27.62
C VAL A 548 -51.44 26.18 26.84
N PRO A 549 -52.49 25.43 27.21
CA PRO A 549 -52.52 24.03 26.81
C PRO A 549 -53.23 23.83 25.48
N ILE A 550 -52.84 22.75 24.80
CA ILE A 550 -53.36 22.37 23.49
C ILE A 550 -53.51 20.86 23.49
N THR A 551 -54.70 20.38 23.14
CA THR A 551 -55.05 18.97 23.03
C THR A 551 -54.53 18.40 21.69
N VAL A 552 -53.71 17.34 21.71
CA VAL A 552 -53.33 16.61 20.49
C VAL A 552 -53.20 15.10 20.75
N ASN A 553 -53.89 14.30 19.94
CA ASN A 553 -53.77 12.84 19.82
C ASN A 553 -52.41 12.45 19.19
N ILE A 554 -51.68 11.50 19.76
CA ILE A 554 -50.46 10.93 19.14
C ILE A 554 -50.47 9.39 19.29
N GLU A 555 -50.07 8.71 18.22
CA GLU A 555 -49.86 7.26 18.13
C GLU A 555 -48.75 6.79 19.10
N TYR A 556 -49.00 5.70 19.81
CA TYR A 556 -48.12 5.07 20.80
C TYR A 556 -47.16 4.11 20.09
N ASP A 557 -45.82 4.24 20.27
CA ASP A 557 -44.87 3.09 20.25
C ASP A 557 -43.35 3.42 20.38
N SER A 558 -42.93 4.58 20.87
CA SER A 558 -41.48 4.82 21.15
C SER A 558 -41.14 4.70 22.64
N SER A 559 -39.93 4.21 22.95
CA SER A 559 -39.44 4.04 24.33
C SER A 559 -37.97 4.46 24.45
N ILE A 560 -37.51 4.76 25.66
CA ILE A 560 -36.15 5.21 25.95
C ILE A 560 -35.51 4.24 26.92
N ILE A 561 -34.33 3.74 26.58
CA ILE A 561 -33.58 2.80 27.42
C ILE A 561 -32.67 3.57 28.37
N LEU A 562 -32.84 3.33 29.67
CA LEU A 562 -32.08 3.99 30.74
C LEU A 562 -31.56 2.96 31.75
N PRO A 563 -30.49 3.27 32.51
CA PRO A 563 -30.12 2.51 33.68
C PRO A 563 -31.27 2.40 34.67
N LYS A 564 -31.51 1.20 35.19
CA LYS A 564 -32.60 0.95 36.14
C LYS A 564 -32.49 1.81 37.40
N GLU A 565 -31.27 2.15 37.82
CA GLU A 565 -30.98 2.98 39.00
C GLU A 565 -31.40 4.46 38.83
N TRP A 566 -31.50 4.94 37.59
CA TRP A 566 -31.94 6.31 37.32
C TRP A 566 -33.47 6.44 37.45
N VAL A 567 -34.18 5.34 37.22
CA VAL A 567 -35.63 5.24 37.30
C VAL A 567 -36.05 4.86 38.73
N VAL A 568 -37.23 5.29 39.18
CA VAL A 568 -37.76 4.93 40.52
C VAL A 568 -38.52 3.62 40.46
N SER A 569 -39.38 3.46 39.43
CA SER A 569 -40.13 2.23 39.12
C SER A 569 -40.31 2.15 37.62
N GLU A 570 -39.97 1.02 37.01
CA GLU A 570 -40.12 0.79 35.56
C GLU A 570 -41.60 0.84 35.13
N LEU A 571 -42.50 0.29 35.95
CA LEU A 571 -43.94 0.28 35.67
C LEU A 571 -44.59 1.66 35.83
N ASP A 572 -44.00 2.52 36.67
CA ASP A 572 -44.55 3.83 36.99
C ASP A 572 -43.79 4.98 36.32
N SER A 573 -42.89 4.70 35.37
CA SER A 573 -42.11 5.75 34.70
C SER A 573 -42.51 5.92 33.25
N PHE A 574 -42.50 7.17 32.78
CA PHE A 574 -42.80 7.51 31.41
C PHE A 574 -42.04 8.76 30.97
N ALA A 575 -41.92 8.95 29.67
CA ALA A 575 -41.27 10.11 29.08
C ALA A 575 -42.27 11.03 28.37
N LEU A 576 -41.96 12.33 28.31
CA LEU A 576 -42.73 13.34 27.60
C LEU A 576 -41.82 14.31 26.84
N ILE A 577 -42.20 14.72 25.63
CA ILE A 577 -41.51 15.77 24.87
C ILE A 577 -42.01 17.14 25.32
N VAL A 578 -41.09 18.06 25.59
CA VAL A 578 -41.40 19.42 26.05
C VAL A 578 -41.73 20.31 24.85
N THR A 579 -42.92 20.90 24.81
CA THR A 579 -43.37 21.73 23.67
C THR A 579 -43.36 23.24 23.94
N GLY A 580 -43.18 23.66 25.20
CA GLY A 580 -43.14 25.07 25.63
C GLY A 580 -41.81 25.49 26.27
N ASP A 581 -41.71 26.75 26.71
CA ASP A 581 -40.49 27.34 27.28
C ASP A 581 -40.63 27.79 28.75
N SER A 582 -41.72 27.47 29.46
CA SER A 582 -41.92 27.94 30.85
C SER A 582 -40.91 27.40 31.86
N MET A 583 -40.12 26.40 31.51
CA MET A 583 -39.15 25.76 32.42
C MET A 583 -37.69 26.02 32.02
N LYS A 584 -37.45 26.99 31.12
CA LYS A 584 -36.11 27.29 30.59
C LYS A 584 -35.06 27.58 31.67
N GLY A 585 -35.43 28.32 32.73
CA GLY A 585 -34.57 28.63 33.87
C GLY A 585 -34.17 27.42 34.72
N ALA A 586 -34.93 26.31 34.63
CA ALA A 586 -34.55 25.02 35.21
C ALA A 586 -33.65 24.18 34.28
N GLY A 587 -33.24 24.72 33.13
CA GLY A 587 -32.44 24.02 32.13
C GLY A 587 -33.24 23.03 31.26
N ILE A 588 -34.56 23.16 31.23
CA ILE A 588 -35.46 22.36 30.40
C ILE A 588 -35.95 23.23 29.23
N ASP A 589 -35.46 22.93 28.03
CA ASP A 589 -35.74 23.68 26.82
C ASP A 589 -36.83 23.00 25.99
N LYS A 590 -37.47 23.78 25.10
CA LYS A 590 -38.41 23.24 24.12
C LYS A 590 -37.70 22.23 23.22
N GLY A 591 -38.28 21.06 23.07
CA GLY A 591 -37.72 19.91 22.35
C GLY A 591 -37.27 18.80 23.29
N ASP A 592 -36.71 19.15 24.46
CA ASP A 592 -36.16 18.17 25.41
C ASP A 592 -37.16 17.07 25.78
N VAL A 593 -36.63 15.90 26.16
CA VAL A 593 -37.45 14.80 26.67
C VAL A 593 -37.29 14.67 28.18
N VAL A 594 -38.38 14.81 28.93
CA VAL A 594 -38.37 14.67 30.38
C VAL A 594 -38.79 13.27 30.80
N ILE A 595 -38.09 12.70 31.78
CA ILE A 595 -38.42 11.41 32.39
C ILE A 595 -39.19 11.68 33.68
N VAL A 596 -40.37 11.08 33.80
CA VAL A 596 -41.35 11.35 34.85
C VAL A 596 -41.66 10.06 35.60
N ASN A 597 -41.57 10.11 36.93
CA ASN A 597 -42.10 9.07 37.81
C ASN A 597 -43.55 9.40 38.16
N ARG A 598 -44.47 8.50 37.87
CA ARG A 598 -45.90 8.62 38.16
C ARG A 598 -46.11 8.54 39.67
N GLN A 599 -46.62 9.62 40.24
CA GLN A 599 -46.90 9.74 41.67
C GLN A 599 -47.83 10.93 41.90
N GLN A 600 -48.65 10.84 42.94
CA GLN A 600 -49.64 11.87 43.30
C GLN A 600 -49.14 12.88 44.34
N SER A 601 -47.92 12.68 44.85
CA SER A 601 -47.31 13.55 45.86
C SER A 601 -46.02 14.18 45.34
N ALA A 602 -45.70 15.38 45.83
CA ALA A 602 -44.48 16.11 45.48
C ALA A 602 -43.98 16.89 46.70
N SER A 603 -42.66 17.12 46.76
CA SER A 603 -42.02 17.93 47.79
C SER A 603 -41.84 19.36 47.31
N ASN A 604 -41.67 20.30 48.26
CA ASN A 604 -41.40 21.69 47.93
C ASN A 604 -40.16 21.82 47.02
N GLY A 605 -40.34 22.48 45.88
CA GLY A 605 -39.31 22.72 44.87
C GLY A 605 -39.22 21.65 43.77
N ASP A 606 -39.98 20.55 43.87
CA ASP A 606 -40.00 19.51 42.84
C ASP A 606 -40.59 20.03 41.52
N ILE A 607 -40.04 19.59 40.40
CA ILE A 607 -40.66 19.82 39.08
C ILE A 607 -41.68 18.71 38.84
N VAL A 608 -42.92 19.08 38.57
CA VAL A 608 -44.06 18.17 38.47
C VAL A 608 -44.80 18.35 37.16
N ILE A 609 -45.44 17.28 36.71
CA ILE A 609 -46.53 17.32 35.73
C ILE A 609 -47.83 17.46 36.53
N ALA A 610 -48.41 18.64 36.49
CA ALA A 610 -49.68 18.98 37.13
C ALA A 610 -50.79 18.99 36.08
N ILE A 611 -51.93 18.37 36.39
CA ILE A 611 -53.15 18.44 35.59
C ILE A 611 -54.05 19.49 36.23
N VAL A 612 -54.38 20.53 35.46
CA VAL A 612 -55.24 21.65 35.82
C VAL A 612 -56.29 21.79 34.73
N ASP A 613 -57.57 21.82 35.09
CA ASP A 613 -58.68 21.94 34.11
C ASP A 613 -58.60 20.92 32.96
N GLU A 614 -58.28 19.66 33.28
CA GLU A 614 -58.06 18.54 32.35
C GLU A 614 -56.81 18.66 31.44
N GLU A 615 -55.98 19.68 31.66
CA GLU A 615 -54.80 19.97 30.83
C GLU A 615 -53.49 19.77 31.62
N ALA A 616 -52.52 19.07 31.02
CA ALA A 616 -51.23 18.79 31.65
C ALA A 616 -50.22 19.93 31.44
N THR A 617 -49.66 20.44 32.53
CA THR A 617 -48.61 21.47 32.52
C THR A 617 -47.42 21.06 33.38
N MET A 618 -46.24 21.55 33.03
CA MET A 618 -45.01 21.31 33.80
C MET A 618 -44.62 22.57 34.58
N LYS A 619 -44.53 22.44 35.91
CA LYS A 619 -44.26 23.56 36.84
C LYS A 619 -43.45 23.08 38.05
N LYS A 620 -42.85 24.03 38.77
CA LYS A 620 -42.25 23.80 40.08
C LYS A 620 -43.32 23.86 41.17
N PHE A 621 -43.38 22.83 41.99
CA PHE A 621 -44.38 22.64 43.04
C PHE A 621 -43.94 23.30 44.35
N MET A 622 -44.75 24.22 44.89
CA MET A 622 -44.52 24.81 46.21
C MET A 622 -45.79 24.73 47.08
N PRO A 623 -45.81 23.89 48.12
CA PRO A 623 -46.96 23.79 49.02
C PRO A 623 -47.03 25.02 49.94
N MET A 624 -48.20 25.65 50.03
CA MET A 624 -48.49 26.85 50.83
C MET A 624 -49.70 26.61 51.74
N GLY A 625 -49.52 25.81 52.80
CA GLY A 625 -50.60 25.46 53.74
C GLY A 625 -51.72 24.69 53.04
N ASP A 626 -52.88 25.35 52.86
CA ASP A 626 -54.07 24.81 52.19
C ASP A 626 -54.09 25.06 50.66
N SER A 627 -53.09 25.77 50.13
CA SER A 627 -52.94 26.04 48.70
C SER A 627 -51.64 25.46 48.14
N ILE A 628 -51.58 25.31 46.82
CA ILE A 628 -50.38 24.95 46.06
C ILE A 628 -50.06 26.12 45.15
N LEU A 629 -48.77 26.46 45.09
CA LEU A 629 -48.24 27.42 44.14
C LEU A 629 -47.43 26.67 43.07
N LEU A 630 -47.84 26.80 41.81
CA LEU A 630 -47.17 26.26 40.64
C LEU A 630 -46.38 27.37 39.95
N ILE A 631 -45.05 27.25 39.96
CA ILE A 631 -44.14 28.29 39.47
C ILE A 631 -43.52 27.85 38.14
N SER A 632 -43.48 28.79 37.20
CA SER A 632 -42.69 28.66 35.97
C SER A 632 -41.27 29.13 36.22
N GLU A 633 -40.27 28.43 35.71
CA GLU A 633 -38.86 28.86 35.72
C GLU A 633 -38.57 29.74 34.49
N ASN A 634 -39.50 30.62 34.15
CA ASN A 634 -39.39 31.60 33.07
C ASN A 634 -40.20 32.83 33.49
N GLU A 635 -39.52 33.97 33.59
CA GLU A 635 -40.07 35.23 34.13
C GLU A 635 -41.30 35.75 33.35
N LYS A 636 -41.51 35.28 32.12
CA LYS A 636 -42.67 35.65 31.28
C LYS A 636 -44.00 35.07 31.79
N TYR A 637 -43.97 34.11 32.71
CA TYR A 637 -45.15 33.40 33.17
C TYR A 637 -45.39 33.66 34.66
N GLU A 638 -46.57 34.15 35.01
CA GLU A 638 -46.95 34.38 36.40
C GLU A 638 -47.18 33.05 37.14
N PRO A 639 -46.86 32.98 38.45
CA PRO A 639 -47.19 31.83 39.30
C PRO A 639 -48.70 31.58 39.37
N ILE A 640 -49.10 30.32 39.37
CA ILE A 640 -50.50 29.90 39.47
C ILE A 640 -50.74 29.38 40.89
N GLN A 641 -51.59 30.06 41.66
CA GLN A 641 -52.00 29.63 43.00
C GLN A 641 -53.37 28.95 42.94
N MET A 642 -53.46 27.73 43.47
CA MET A 642 -54.69 26.93 43.45
C MET A 642 -54.92 26.24 44.79
N LYS A 643 -56.15 25.80 45.04
CA LYS A 643 -56.44 24.90 46.16
C LYS A 643 -55.93 23.51 45.85
N LYS A 644 -55.62 22.73 46.88
CA LYS A 644 -55.13 21.35 46.73
C LYS A 644 -56.08 20.45 45.94
N ASP A 645 -57.38 20.67 46.06
CA ASP A 645 -58.40 19.84 45.42
C ASP A 645 -58.55 20.13 43.91
N ASP A 646 -58.04 21.27 43.44
CA ASP A 646 -58.18 21.73 42.05
C ASP A 646 -56.97 21.36 41.18
N VAL A 647 -55.96 20.67 41.74
CA VAL A 647 -54.73 20.29 41.02
C VAL A 647 -54.41 18.82 41.27
N LEU A 648 -54.30 18.05 40.19
CA LEU A 648 -53.85 16.67 40.25
C LEU A 648 -52.37 16.57 39.85
N ILE A 649 -51.52 16.09 40.77
CA ILE A 649 -50.14 15.76 40.42
C ILE A 649 -50.13 14.40 39.73
N ASN A 650 -49.72 14.39 38.45
CA ASN A 650 -49.63 13.17 37.65
C ASN A 650 -48.25 12.50 37.78
N GLY A 651 -47.21 13.29 38.02
CA GLY A 651 -45.88 12.75 38.28
C GLY A 651 -44.81 13.79 38.57
N LYS A 652 -43.66 13.31 39.04
CA LYS A 652 -42.46 14.10 39.33
C LYS A 652 -41.42 13.89 38.23
N VAL A 653 -40.84 14.97 37.73
CA VAL A 653 -39.73 14.92 36.77
C VAL A 653 -38.44 14.50 37.49
N ILE A 654 -37.84 13.41 37.03
CA ILE A 654 -36.65 12.79 37.64
C ILE A 654 -35.39 12.91 36.78
N GLY A 655 -35.53 13.24 35.49
CA GLY A 655 -34.41 13.48 34.60
C GLY A 655 -34.81 14.15 33.30
N VAL A 656 -33.81 14.64 32.57
CA VAL A 656 -34.00 15.39 31.32
C VAL A 656 -32.98 14.90 30.30
N MET A 657 -33.45 14.43 29.16
CA MET A 657 -32.63 14.13 27.98
C MET A 657 -32.65 15.35 27.07
N LYS A 658 -31.48 15.93 26.79
CA LYS A 658 -31.33 17.09 25.91
C LYS A 658 -31.41 16.66 24.44
N CYS A 659 -32.13 17.45 23.65
CA CYS A 659 -32.26 17.27 22.20
C CYS A 659 -31.05 17.74 21.41
#